data_AF-A0A946HCY7-F1
#
_entry.id   AF-A0A946HCY7-F1
#
_cell.length_a   1.000
_cell.length_b   1.000
_cell.length_c   1.000
_cell.angle_alpha   90.00
_cell.angle_beta   90.00
_cell.angle_gamma   90.00
#
_symmetry.space_group_name_H-M   'P 1'
#
loop_
_entity.id
_entity.type
_entity.pdbx_description
1 polymer ?
#
loop_
_entity_poly.entity_id
_entity_poly.type
_entity_poly.pdbx_seq_one_letter_code
_entity_poly.pdbx_strand_id
1 'polypeptide(L)'
;MEKAEQEDTRNTPKDTNSVASIDRPIGSNGGAGGAGAGSIGASTEIDGDSSTAVALDSVGSNAQNLAAIIGSLPPELRADADFMRDLTMRMLGTDSMASASRNDSAAHNRRMLEGTSHSIVQIVNTSESFNVLNPGKEGDLQKSSGTGVVIDVEKRLILTDDHVAGASKTLSINQGPHSKKYSAKLVYSSEVCDLALVTVDNDEFWESAQALSISDVDAEPGVNVTSIGYPMAGGTICITKGNLSRIEAHGYAHSGVELPIAQITTPTNPGNSGGPGLSDDLQILGITHQGMPGTNSICHMIPPSVISKFMTAYRENVNQFQIFPTLYAKFGRLSNSHARASHGLDEEAHKELGILVTDIAELSCLHGTLAAGDVLIGINGFDVTTKSTIKPREGDTTNPKYCSNLLSYVHMLNMGEEVSLDFFRDGELHTETVRLSKAIGDLSALQSRQDKPSFFIENGLVFYEMNTDLAASLGTALILSPPELRARMSKFRSTPDEAIVIILGYFDNTKEEGATYGYPEAPTIINTINGQTIHNLAHLKEVMEAEASTAYHTITSIVEQSSPIIIPRLTALELSEKLTRFGYTKSCSDDLRSTEVIDIAASASSSLVVDEHTLATSNSRVSAQVGAPVLYLSNARQLRTEPLPRDNSYDHSAAATNTYKAGSLRL
;
A
#
# COMPACT_ATOMS: atom_id res chain seq x y z
N MET A 1 32.46 77.96 12.08
CA MET A 1 31.92 78.19 13.44
C MET A 1 30.91 79.31 13.31
N GLU A 2 29.61 78.95 13.29
CA GLU A 2 28.36 79.74 13.36
C GLU A 2 27.26 78.82 12.77
N LYS A 3 26.20 78.42 13.50
CA LYS A 3 24.87 79.05 13.65
C LYS A 3 24.19 79.33 12.29
N ALA A 4 22.88 79.20 12.05
CA ALA A 4 21.66 78.79 12.75
C ALA A 4 20.50 78.86 11.71
N GLU A 5 19.33 78.30 12.03
CA GLU A 5 17.92 78.73 11.72
C GLU A 5 17.00 77.48 11.79
N GLN A 6 16.10 77.28 12.79
CA GLN A 6 14.81 77.94 13.12
C GLN A 6 13.83 78.01 11.92
N GLU A 7 12.53 77.73 11.96
CA GLU A 7 11.48 77.47 12.98
C GLU A 7 10.24 76.89 12.23
N ASP A 8 9.45 75.96 12.82
CA ASP A 8 8.06 76.11 13.38
C ASP A 8 6.96 76.32 12.28
N THR A 9 5.80 75.64 12.21
CA THR A 9 4.78 75.36 13.25
C THR A 9 3.74 74.29 12.85
N ARG A 10 3.41 73.40 13.82
CA ARG A 10 2.07 72.95 14.35
C ARG A 10 1.02 72.40 13.36
N ASN A 11 0.26 71.32 13.63
CA ASN A 11 -0.53 71.01 14.84
C ASN A 11 -0.99 69.51 14.91
N THR A 12 -0.96 68.90 16.09
CA THR A 12 -1.51 67.57 16.53
C THR A 12 -3.06 67.63 16.79
N PRO A 13 -3.84 66.64 17.35
CA PRO A 13 -3.44 65.44 18.14
C PRO A 13 -4.36 64.16 18.22
N LYS A 14 -3.76 63.11 18.82
CA LYS A 14 -4.22 62.24 19.95
C LYS A 14 -4.89 60.86 19.75
N ASP A 15 -4.18 59.88 20.32
CA ASP A 15 -4.57 58.59 20.89
C ASP A 15 -5.65 58.66 21.99
N THR A 16 -6.32 57.52 22.28
CA THR A 16 -6.20 56.79 23.58
C THR A 16 -6.99 55.45 23.60
N ASN A 17 -6.32 54.36 24.05
CA ASN A 17 -6.70 53.31 25.03
C ASN A 17 -8.00 52.47 24.85
N SER A 18 -8.14 51.19 25.23
CA SER A 18 -7.37 50.26 26.10
C SER A 18 -7.96 48.84 25.98
N VAL A 19 -7.14 47.80 26.24
CA VAL A 19 -7.53 46.39 26.42
C VAL A 19 -7.47 46.02 27.92
N ALA A 20 -8.42 45.21 28.39
CA ALA A 20 -8.28 44.41 29.62
C ALA A 20 -9.03 43.06 29.51
N SER A 21 -8.35 42.03 30.02
CA SER A 21 -8.57 40.57 30.04
C SER A 21 -9.72 40.06 30.95
N ILE A 22 -10.13 38.78 30.81
CA ILE A 22 -10.35 37.79 31.91
C ILE A 22 -10.55 36.34 31.38
N ASP A 23 -10.09 35.38 32.20
CA ASP A 23 -9.93 33.91 32.16
C ASP A 23 -11.16 32.96 32.00
N ARG A 24 -10.89 31.77 31.38
CA ARG A 24 -11.31 30.35 31.68
C ARG A 24 -12.80 29.91 31.61
N PRO A 25 -13.16 28.58 31.61
CA PRO A 25 -12.45 27.34 31.23
C PRO A 25 -13.27 26.35 30.32
N ILE A 26 -12.61 25.25 29.95
CA ILE A 26 -13.10 24.05 29.24
C ILE A 26 -14.03 23.20 30.12
N GLY A 27 -15.11 22.66 29.52
CA GLY A 27 -16.03 21.67 30.10
C GLY A 27 -16.29 20.50 29.14
N SER A 28 -16.38 19.31 29.74
CA SER A 28 -16.26 17.95 29.20
C SER A 28 -17.50 17.31 28.56
N ASN A 29 -17.24 16.24 27.81
CA ASN A 29 -18.02 14.99 27.63
C ASN A 29 -19.33 14.99 26.82
N GLY A 30 -19.35 14.11 25.81
CA GLY A 30 -20.21 12.93 25.85
C GLY A 30 -21.34 12.84 24.82
N GLY A 31 -21.34 11.73 24.07
CA GLY A 31 -22.56 10.94 23.85
C GLY A 31 -23.42 11.25 22.62
N ALA A 32 -23.29 10.36 21.64
CA ALA A 32 -24.27 9.87 20.68
C ALA A 32 -25.74 10.33 20.77
N GLY A 33 -26.31 10.61 19.58
CA GLY A 33 -27.66 10.19 19.19
C GLY A 33 -28.63 11.31 18.78
N GLY A 34 -29.10 11.28 17.53
CA GLY A 34 -30.38 11.89 17.16
C GLY A 34 -30.37 12.71 15.87
N ALA A 35 -31.16 12.26 14.90
CA ALA A 35 -31.37 12.84 13.57
C ALA A 35 -32.03 14.23 13.55
N GLY A 36 -31.85 14.97 12.44
CA GLY A 36 -32.91 15.84 11.93
C GLY A 36 -32.49 17.22 11.40
N ALA A 37 -32.79 17.43 10.11
CA ALA A 37 -33.10 18.69 9.42
C ALA A 37 -31.96 19.71 9.17
N GLY A 38 -31.69 19.92 7.88
CA GLY A 38 -30.78 20.93 7.38
C GLY A 38 -31.34 22.35 7.40
N SER A 39 -30.44 23.33 7.42
CA SER A 39 -30.68 24.71 7.04
C SER A 39 -29.61 25.12 6.03
N ILE A 40 -30.07 25.62 4.89
CA ILE A 40 -29.24 26.18 3.82
C ILE A 40 -29.01 27.66 4.17
N GLY A 41 -27.75 28.04 4.33
CA GLY A 41 -27.31 29.43 4.36
C GLY A 41 -26.11 29.56 3.43
N ALA A 42 -26.34 30.00 2.19
CA ALA A 42 -25.28 30.30 1.24
C ALA A 42 -24.97 31.81 1.29
N SER A 43 -23.73 32.13 1.65
CA SER A 43 -23.08 33.41 1.36
C SER A 43 -21.94 33.09 0.40
N THR A 44 -21.99 33.63 -0.81
CA THR A 44 -20.90 33.53 -1.79
C THR A 44 -20.55 34.92 -2.28
N GLU A 45 -19.38 35.39 -1.90
CA GLU A 45 -18.60 36.38 -2.65
C GLU A 45 -17.99 35.68 -3.87
N ILE A 46 -18.06 36.32 -5.05
CA ILE A 46 -17.49 35.82 -6.31
C ILE A 46 -16.66 36.96 -6.91
N ASP A 47 -15.37 36.72 -7.09
CA ASP A 47 -14.46 37.52 -7.93
C ASP A 47 -14.55 37.09 -9.39
N GLY A 48 -14.49 38.07 -10.29
CA GLY A 48 -14.99 37.98 -11.67
C GLY A 48 -14.03 37.40 -12.72
N ASP A 49 -14.63 36.69 -13.68
CA ASP A 49 -14.06 36.36 -14.98
C ASP A 49 -15.01 36.84 -16.10
N SER A 50 -14.45 37.30 -17.22
CA SER A 50 -15.10 38.04 -18.31
C SER A 50 -16.21 37.31 -19.07
N SER A 51 -16.40 36.01 -18.84
CA SER A 51 -17.55 35.21 -19.33
C SER A 51 -18.81 35.39 -18.47
N THR A 52 -18.68 35.83 -17.21
CA THR A 52 -19.80 36.09 -16.29
C THR A 52 -20.54 37.38 -16.59
N ALA A 53 -19.91 38.34 -17.27
CA ALA A 53 -20.51 39.63 -17.61
C ALA A 53 -21.68 39.51 -18.61
N VAL A 54 -21.59 38.58 -19.57
CA VAL A 54 -22.67 38.34 -20.56
C VAL A 54 -23.84 37.57 -19.93
N ALA A 55 -23.56 36.67 -18.98
CA ALA A 55 -24.59 35.96 -18.24
C ALA A 55 -25.33 36.88 -17.26
N LEU A 56 -24.64 37.78 -16.58
CA LEU A 56 -25.21 38.73 -15.61
C LEU A 56 -26.18 39.75 -16.27
N ASP A 57 -25.87 40.24 -17.47
CA ASP A 57 -26.77 41.15 -18.22
C ASP A 57 -28.09 40.45 -18.63
N SER A 58 -28.01 39.19 -19.05
CA SER A 58 -29.20 38.40 -19.42
C SER A 58 -30.08 38.09 -18.19
N VAL A 59 -29.46 37.76 -17.06
CA VAL A 59 -30.16 37.51 -15.77
C VAL A 59 -30.78 38.79 -15.23
N GLY A 60 -30.11 39.94 -15.37
CA GLY A 60 -30.63 41.27 -14.99
C GLY A 60 -31.89 41.66 -15.77
N SER A 61 -31.91 41.43 -17.09
CA SER A 61 -33.10 41.69 -17.91
C SER A 61 -34.28 40.75 -17.61
N ASN A 62 -33.99 39.48 -17.28
CA ASN A 62 -35.02 38.50 -16.94
C ASN A 62 -35.62 38.74 -15.54
N ALA A 63 -34.82 39.23 -14.60
CA ALA A 63 -35.29 39.60 -13.26
C ALA A 63 -36.24 40.81 -13.27
N GLN A 64 -35.97 41.83 -14.12
CA GLN A 64 -36.87 42.97 -14.29
C GLN A 64 -38.19 42.60 -14.95
N ASN A 65 -38.16 41.71 -15.94
CA ASN A 65 -39.37 41.17 -16.58
C ASN A 65 -40.19 40.29 -15.63
N LEU A 66 -39.53 39.53 -14.75
CA LEU A 66 -40.19 38.68 -13.75
C LEU A 66 -41.00 39.52 -12.75
N ALA A 67 -40.46 40.65 -12.26
CA ALA A 67 -41.17 41.53 -11.33
C ALA A 67 -42.43 42.15 -11.95
N ALA A 68 -42.37 42.55 -13.24
CA ALA A 68 -43.51 43.09 -13.97
C ALA A 68 -44.61 42.03 -14.21
N ILE A 69 -44.21 40.81 -14.57
CA ILE A 69 -45.14 39.69 -14.79
C ILE A 69 -45.80 39.28 -13.47
N ILE A 70 -45.02 39.14 -12.39
CA ILE A 70 -45.55 38.87 -11.04
C ILE A 70 -46.53 39.97 -10.64
N GLY A 71 -46.19 41.23 -10.91
CA GLY A 71 -47.05 42.40 -10.67
C GLY A 71 -48.33 42.46 -11.51
N SER A 72 -48.47 41.61 -12.54
CA SER A 72 -49.67 41.49 -13.40
C SER A 72 -50.56 40.29 -13.07
N LEU A 73 -50.08 39.33 -12.25
CA LEU A 73 -50.84 38.14 -11.90
C LEU A 73 -52.01 38.43 -10.93
N PRO A 74 -53.13 37.69 -11.00
CA PRO A 74 -54.18 37.72 -9.98
C PRO A 74 -53.64 37.40 -8.56
N PRO A 75 -54.22 37.97 -7.49
CA PRO A 75 -53.74 37.76 -6.10
C PRO A 75 -53.69 36.29 -5.68
N GLU A 76 -54.62 35.48 -6.17
CA GLU A 76 -54.73 34.04 -5.90
C GLU A 76 -53.51 33.26 -6.43
N LEU A 77 -52.99 33.62 -7.60
CA LEU A 77 -51.80 32.98 -8.19
C LEU A 77 -50.50 33.50 -7.57
N ARG A 78 -50.48 34.73 -7.04
CA ARG A 78 -49.31 35.24 -6.29
C ARG A 78 -49.15 34.60 -4.92
N ALA A 79 -50.26 34.15 -4.32
CA ALA A 79 -50.28 33.49 -3.03
C ALA A 79 -49.94 31.98 -3.12
N ASP A 80 -50.00 31.40 -4.31
CA ASP A 80 -49.61 30.02 -4.57
C ASP A 80 -48.09 29.90 -4.71
N ALA A 81 -47.45 29.39 -3.65
CA ALA A 81 -46.00 29.27 -3.56
C ALA A 81 -45.41 28.30 -4.60
N ASP A 82 -46.15 27.26 -5.00
CA ASP A 82 -45.68 26.30 -5.99
C ASP A 82 -45.76 26.87 -7.42
N PHE A 83 -46.84 27.58 -7.73
CA PHE A 83 -46.97 28.30 -8.99
C PHE A 83 -45.88 29.38 -9.14
N MET A 84 -45.65 30.17 -8.10
CA MET A 84 -44.63 31.23 -8.10
C MET A 84 -43.21 30.65 -8.23
N ARG A 85 -42.94 29.49 -7.62
CA ARG A 85 -41.66 28.77 -7.76
C ARG A 85 -41.45 28.27 -9.19
N ASP A 86 -42.45 27.60 -9.78
CA ASP A 86 -42.37 27.07 -11.16
C ASP A 86 -42.22 28.21 -12.19
N LEU A 87 -42.98 29.30 -12.05
CA LEU A 87 -42.87 30.47 -12.92
C LEU A 87 -41.47 31.12 -12.84
N THR A 88 -40.92 31.21 -11.62
CA THR A 88 -39.58 31.78 -11.40
C THR A 88 -38.49 30.90 -12.03
N MET A 89 -38.57 29.57 -11.88
CA MET A 89 -37.60 28.63 -12.48
C MET A 89 -37.65 28.65 -14.02
N ARG A 90 -38.85 28.74 -14.60
CA ARG A 90 -39.03 28.85 -16.06
C ARG A 90 -38.53 30.18 -16.63
N MET A 91 -38.81 31.29 -15.95
CA MET A 91 -38.43 32.64 -16.40
C MET A 91 -36.93 32.91 -16.26
N LEU A 92 -36.27 32.32 -15.25
CA LEU A 92 -34.82 32.41 -15.07
C LEU A 92 -34.04 31.40 -15.92
N GLY A 93 -34.73 30.57 -16.72
CA GLY A 93 -34.11 29.62 -17.66
C GLY A 93 -33.37 28.44 -17.00
N THR A 94 -33.48 28.27 -15.68
CA THR A 94 -32.70 27.29 -14.92
C THR A 94 -33.08 25.84 -15.27
N ASP A 95 -34.35 25.57 -15.56
CA ASP A 95 -34.81 24.25 -16.01
C ASP A 95 -34.35 23.93 -17.45
N SER A 96 -34.27 24.93 -18.33
CA SER A 96 -33.80 24.75 -19.71
C SER A 96 -32.30 24.49 -19.76
N MET A 97 -31.51 25.18 -18.93
CA MET A 97 -30.05 24.98 -18.87
C MET A 97 -29.69 23.66 -18.17
N ALA A 98 -30.40 23.29 -17.10
CA ALA A 98 -30.20 22.01 -16.42
C ALA A 98 -30.61 20.81 -17.30
N SER A 99 -31.69 20.92 -18.07
CA SER A 99 -32.11 19.87 -19.01
C SER A 99 -31.18 19.75 -20.22
N ALA A 100 -30.68 20.86 -20.76
CA ALA A 100 -29.67 20.86 -21.82
C ALA A 100 -28.36 20.22 -21.34
N SER A 101 -27.85 20.62 -20.17
CA SER A 101 -26.62 20.04 -19.57
C SER A 101 -26.74 18.53 -19.27
N ARG A 102 -27.92 18.06 -18.83
CA ARG A 102 -28.19 16.63 -18.63
C ARG A 102 -28.22 15.85 -19.96
N ASN A 103 -28.81 16.43 -21.01
CA ASN A 103 -28.84 15.80 -22.34
C ASN A 103 -27.44 15.71 -22.96
N ASP A 104 -26.62 16.74 -22.81
CA ASP A 104 -25.23 16.75 -23.28
C ASP A 104 -24.37 15.72 -22.53
N SER A 105 -24.53 15.62 -21.20
CA SER A 105 -23.84 14.61 -20.38
C SER A 105 -24.23 13.18 -20.76
N ALA A 106 -25.52 12.93 -21.02
CA ALA A 106 -26.00 11.63 -21.46
C ALA A 106 -25.52 11.26 -22.86
N ALA A 107 -25.46 12.23 -23.79
CA ALA A 107 -24.91 12.04 -25.13
C ALA A 107 -23.41 11.76 -25.09
N HIS A 108 -22.65 12.51 -24.27
CA HIS A 108 -21.24 12.26 -23.99
C HIS A 108 -21.02 10.83 -23.49
N ASN A 109 -21.73 10.43 -22.44
CA ASN A 109 -21.56 9.10 -21.85
C ASN A 109 -21.89 7.98 -22.84
N ARG A 110 -22.91 8.14 -23.70
CA ARG A 110 -23.21 7.17 -24.76
C ARG A 110 -22.06 7.05 -25.75
N ARG A 111 -21.53 8.18 -26.25
CA ARG A 111 -20.39 8.18 -27.18
C ARG A 111 -19.16 7.50 -26.57
N MET A 112 -18.86 7.78 -25.30
CA MET A 112 -17.75 7.15 -24.59
C MET A 112 -17.96 5.64 -24.50
N LEU A 113 -19.13 5.18 -24.04
CA LEU A 113 -19.43 3.75 -23.90
C LEU A 113 -19.41 3.01 -25.24
N GLU A 114 -19.97 3.61 -26.30
CA GLU A 114 -19.92 3.05 -27.65
C GLU A 114 -18.48 2.91 -28.13
N GLY A 115 -17.68 3.96 -28.00
CA GLY A 115 -16.28 4.00 -28.41
C GLY A 115 -15.34 3.10 -27.62
N THR A 116 -15.71 2.70 -26.40
CA THR A 116 -14.87 1.85 -25.52
C THR A 116 -15.42 0.45 -25.29
N SER A 117 -16.57 0.11 -25.91
CA SER A 117 -17.31 -1.13 -25.68
C SER A 117 -16.50 -2.42 -25.91
N HIS A 118 -15.47 -2.34 -26.75
CA HIS A 118 -14.58 -3.44 -27.11
C HIS A 118 -13.15 -3.29 -26.56
N SER A 119 -12.92 -2.24 -25.78
CA SER A 119 -11.60 -1.91 -25.22
C SER A 119 -11.51 -2.16 -23.72
N ILE A 120 -12.63 -2.01 -23.01
CA ILE A 120 -12.66 -2.10 -21.55
C ILE A 120 -13.24 -3.45 -21.15
N VAL A 121 -12.56 -4.12 -20.23
CA VAL A 121 -12.89 -5.48 -19.82
C VAL A 121 -12.93 -5.62 -18.31
N GLN A 122 -13.72 -6.58 -17.82
CA GLN A 122 -13.69 -6.94 -16.41
C GLN A 122 -12.63 -8.00 -16.20
N ILE A 123 -11.73 -7.78 -15.25
CA ILE A 123 -10.78 -8.78 -14.78
C ILE A 123 -11.36 -9.44 -13.55
N VAL A 124 -11.40 -10.77 -13.54
CA VAL A 124 -11.73 -11.57 -12.37
C VAL A 124 -10.51 -12.38 -12.00
N ASN A 125 -9.98 -12.10 -10.82
CA ASN A 125 -8.83 -12.75 -10.25
C ASN A 125 -9.29 -13.70 -9.13
N THR A 126 -8.81 -14.94 -9.16
CA THR A 126 -8.83 -15.81 -7.99
C THR A 126 -7.41 -15.91 -7.46
N SER A 127 -7.20 -15.43 -6.24
CA SER A 127 -5.94 -15.50 -5.53
C SER A 127 -6.06 -16.45 -4.34
N GLU A 128 -4.94 -16.87 -3.77
CA GLU A 128 -4.90 -17.59 -2.50
C GLU A 128 -4.41 -16.60 -1.44
N SER A 129 -5.15 -16.48 -0.33
CA SER A 129 -4.71 -15.61 0.76
C SER A 129 -3.47 -16.19 1.42
N PHE A 130 -2.42 -15.38 1.57
CA PHE A 130 -1.25 -15.83 2.29
C PHE A 130 -1.42 -15.53 3.79
N ASN A 131 -1.35 -16.56 4.65
CA ASN A 131 -1.32 -16.34 6.08
C ASN A 131 0.09 -15.96 6.54
N VAL A 132 0.36 -14.66 6.55
CA VAL A 132 1.66 -14.06 6.95
C VAL A 132 2.13 -14.55 8.33
N LEU A 133 1.21 -14.83 9.25
CA LEU A 133 1.52 -15.27 10.61
C LEU A 133 1.66 -16.80 10.76
N ASN A 134 1.15 -17.57 9.80
CA ASN A 134 1.23 -19.04 9.78
C ASN A 134 1.65 -19.51 8.38
N PRO A 135 2.87 -19.18 7.95
CA PRO A 135 3.36 -19.56 6.64
C PRO A 135 3.44 -21.09 6.52
N GLY A 136 3.17 -21.63 5.33
CA GLY A 136 3.18 -23.08 5.08
C GLY A 136 1.88 -23.81 5.43
N LYS A 137 0.85 -23.09 5.87
CA LYS A 137 -0.55 -23.55 5.81
C LYS A 137 -1.18 -23.10 4.50
N GLU A 138 -2.16 -23.87 4.02
CA GLU A 138 -2.96 -23.46 2.85
C GLU A 138 -3.79 -22.22 3.17
N GLY A 139 -3.86 -21.33 2.19
CA GLY A 139 -4.66 -20.11 2.24
C GLY A 139 -6.11 -20.34 1.81
N ASP A 140 -6.97 -19.39 2.14
CA ASP A 140 -8.32 -19.37 1.58
C ASP A 140 -8.26 -18.83 0.15
N LEU A 141 -8.97 -19.47 -0.78
CA LEU A 141 -9.15 -18.91 -2.11
C LEU A 141 -10.06 -17.67 -2.02
N GLN A 142 -9.54 -16.54 -2.48
CA GLN A 142 -10.25 -15.27 -2.55
C GLN A 142 -10.55 -14.93 -4.01
N LYS A 143 -11.70 -14.30 -4.24
CA LYS A 143 -12.07 -13.77 -5.56
C LYS A 143 -12.15 -12.27 -5.48
N SER A 144 -11.43 -11.60 -6.36
CA SER A 144 -11.51 -10.15 -6.58
C SER A 144 -11.85 -9.86 -8.03
N SER A 145 -12.31 -8.64 -8.28
CA SER A 145 -12.55 -8.16 -9.64
C SER A 145 -12.13 -6.71 -9.78
N GLY A 146 -11.61 -6.36 -10.95
CA GLY A 146 -11.26 -5.01 -11.33
C GLY A 146 -11.53 -4.77 -12.81
N THR A 147 -10.96 -3.70 -13.33
CA THR A 147 -11.09 -3.29 -14.73
C THR A 147 -9.75 -3.44 -15.43
N GLY A 148 -9.77 -3.74 -16.73
CA GLY A 148 -8.61 -3.62 -17.60
C GLY A 148 -8.96 -2.92 -18.90
N VAL A 149 -7.94 -2.42 -19.59
CA VAL A 149 -8.07 -1.76 -20.89
C VAL A 149 -7.14 -2.40 -21.91
N VAL A 150 -7.67 -2.72 -23.09
CA VAL A 150 -6.88 -3.21 -24.22
C VAL A 150 -6.04 -2.06 -24.76
N ILE A 151 -4.71 -2.23 -24.77
CA ILE A 151 -3.76 -1.22 -25.24
C ILE A 151 -3.01 -1.63 -26.51
N ASP A 152 -2.98 -2.93 -26.83
CA ASP A 152 -2.31 -3.44 -28.03
C ASP A 152 -2.97 -4.78 -28.45
N VAL A 153 -3.66 -4.80 -29.60
CA VAL A 153 -4.32 -6.01 -30.10
C VAL A 153 -3.32 -6.97 -30.75
N GLU A 154 -2.31 -6.44 -31.44
CA GLU A 154 -1.32 -7.25 -32.15
C GLU A 154 -0.42 -8.01 -31.17
N LYS A 155 0.02 -7.33 -30.11
CA LYS A 155 0.80 -7.94 -29.01
C LYS A 155 -0.06 -8.58 -27.95
N ARG A 156 -1.39 -8.47 -28.06
CA ARG A 156 -2.37 -9.07 -27.14
C ARG A 156 -2.19 -8.59 -25.70
N LEU A 157 -2.14 -7.28 -25.48
CA LEU A 157 -1.89 -6.65 -24.18
C LEU A 157 -3.11 -5.90 -23.64
N ILE A 158 -3.46 -6.23 -22.40
CA ILE A 158 -4.45 -5.55 -21.56
C ILE A 158 -3.69 -4.94 -20.38
N LEU A 159 -3.86 -3.64 -20.14
CA LEU A 159 -3.29 -2.92 -19.01
C LEU A 159 -4.30 -2.86 -17.86
N THR A 160 -3.83 -3.04 -16.63
CA THR A 160 -4.61 -2.95 -15.39
C THR A 160 -3.67 -2.64 -14.21
N ASP A 161 -4.20 -2.61 -12.99
CA ASP A 161 -3.40 -2.45 -11.78
C ASP A 161 -2.78 -3.79 -11.35
N ASP A 162 -1.61 -3.74 -10.70
CA ASP A 162 -0.96 -4.94 -10.15
C ASP A 162 -1.80 -5.60 -9.06
N HIS A 163 -2.39 -4.82 -8.15
CA HIS A 163 -3.26 -5.38 -7.11
C HIS A 163 -4.54 -6.06 -7.66
N VAL A 164 -4.90 -5.80 -8.92
CA VAL A 164 -6.02 -6.49 -9.60
C VAL A 164 -5.57 -7.84 -10.14
N ALA A 165 -4.38 -7.95 -10.75
CA ALA A 165 -3.97 -9.11 -11.54
C ALA A 165 -2.68 -9.85 -11.09
N GLY A 166 -1.80 -9.21 -10.33
CA GLY A 166 -0.45 -9.65 -9.97
C GLY A 166 -0.43 -10.99 -9.22
N ALA A 167 -0.95 -11.03 -7.99
CA ALA A 167 -0.98 -12.23 -7.15
C ALA A 167 -2.15 -13.17 -7.51
N SER A 168 -2.11 -13.81 -8.69
CA SER A 168 -3.22 -14.63 -9.20
C SER A 168 -2.91 -16.13 -9.28
N LYS A 169 -3.87 -16.96 -8.86
CA LYS A 169 -3.90 -18.41 -9.18
C LYS A 169 -4.55 -18.65 -10.54
N THR A 170 -5.61 -17.91 -10.81
CA THR A 170 -6.29 -17.90 -12.12
C THR A 170 -6.77 -16.50 -12.43
N LEU A 171 -6.63 -16.09 -13.69
CA LEU A 171 -7.19 -14.87 -14.23
C LEU A 171 -8.21 -15.21 -15.30
N SER A 172 -9.30 -14.45 -15.30
CA SER A 172 -10.28 -14.50 -16.39
C SER A 172 -10.77 -13.11 -16.75
N ILE A 173 -11.07 -12.93 -18.03
CA ILE A 173 -11.57 -11.70 -18.60
C ILE A 173 -13.03 -11.90 -18.99
N ASN A 174 -13.91 -11.00 -18.56
CA ASN A 174 -15.27 -10.93 -19.06
C ASN A 174 -15.42 -9.70 -19.96
N GLN A 175 -15.96 -9.90 -21.16
CA GLN A 175 -16.19 -8.85 -22.14
C GLN A 175 -17.70 -8.60 -22.30
N GLY A 176 -18.13 -7.36 -22.03
CA GLY A 176 -19.51 -6.92 -22.25
C GLY A 176 -20.59 -7.56 -21.32
N PRO A 177 -21.87 -7.23 -21.55
CA PRO A 177 -22.99 -7.68 -20.71
C PRO A 177 -23.32 -9.17 -20.84
N HIS A 178 -22.75 -9.88 -21.82
CA HIS A 178 -23.06 -11.27 -22.17
C HIS A 178 -22.12 -12.31 -21.54
N SER A 179 -21.28 -11.89 -20.57
CA SER A 179 -20.63 -12.78 -19.58
C SER A 179 -19.77 -13.93 -20.13
N LYS A 180 -19.34 -13.87 -21.40
CA LYS A 180 -18.36 -14.81 -21.94
C LYS A 180 -17.04 -14.59 -21.23
N LYS A 181 -16.51 -15.69 -20.67
CA LYS A 181 -15.28 -15.69 -19.89
C LYS A 181 -14.13 -16.24 -20.73
N TYR A 182 -13.04 -15.51 -20.75
CA TYR A 182 -11.80 -15.92 -21.39
C TYR A 182 -10.75 -16.18 -20.31
N SER A 183 -10.01 -17.29 -20.43
CA SER A 183 -8.85 -17.51 -19.57
C SER A 183 -7.75 -16.54 -19.94
N ALA A 184 -7.11 -15.96 -18.92
CA ALA A 184 -6.06 -14.97 -19.08
C ALA A 184 -4.83 -15.32 -18.26
N LYS A 185 -3.71 -14.66 -18.59
CA LYS A 185 -2.40 -14.85 -17.96
C LYS A 185 -1.76 -13.50 -17.70
N LEU A 186 -1.04 -13.40 -16.59
CA LEU A 186 -0.16 -12.28 -16.31
C LEU A 186 1.04 -12.34 -17.25
N VAL A 187 1.37 -11.22 -17.87
CA VAL A 187 2.51 -11.06 -18.79
C VAL A 187 3.68 -10.39 -18.08
N TYR A 188 3.40 -9.32 -17.35
CA TYR A 188 4.39 -8.51 -16.64
C TYR A 188 3.67 -7.70 -15.57
N SER A 189 4.26 -7.49 -14.41
CA SER A 189 3.64 -6.65 -13.38
C SER A 189 4.68 -5.98 -12.50
N SER A 190 4.31 -4.86 -11.87
CA SER A 190 5.17 -4.10 -10.98
C SER A 190 4.35 -3.57 -9.81
N GLU A 191 4.61 -4.10 -8.62
CA GLU A 191 4.04 -3.62 -7.36
C GLU A 191 4.50 -2.18 -7.03
N VAL A 192 5.65 -1.75 -7.57
CA VAL A 192 6.25 -0.43 -7.26
C VAL A 192 5.35 0.69 -7.77
N CYS A 193 4.85 0.55 -8.99
CA CYS A 193 3.95 1.49 -9.64
C CYS A 193 2.52 0.97 -9.80
N ASP A 194 2.19 -0.16 -9.18
CA ASP A 194 0.88 -0.81 -9.21
C ASP A 194 0.31 -1.01 -10.64
N LEU A 195 1.12 -1.50 -11.58
CA LEU A 195 0.69 -1.77 -12.96
C LEU A 195 0.93 -3.23 -13.36
N ALA A 196 0.02 -3.78 -14.15
CA ALA A 196 0.14 -5.13 -14.72
C ALA A 196 -0.32 -5.19 -16.18
N LEU A 197 0.34 -6.05 -16.95
CA LEU A 197 -0.03 -6.48 -18.28
C LEU A 197 -0.61 -7.89 -18.23
N VAL A 198 -1.75 -8.07 -18.85
CA VAL A 198 -2.48 -9.33 -18.94
C VAL A 198 -2.73 -9.66 -20.41
N THR A 199 -2.73 -10.95 -20.75
CA THR A 199 -3.07 -11.46 -22.09
C THR A 199 -4.13 -12.55 -22.02
N VAL A 200 -4.76 -12.81 -23.17
CA VAL A 200 -5.79 -13.84 -23.37
C VAL A 200 -5.32 -14.74 -24.50
N ASP A 201 -5.30 -16.05 -24.28
CA ASP A 201 -4.85 -17.01 -25.31
C ASP A 201 -5.87 -17.17 -26.45
N ASN A 202 -7.15 -16.91 -26.18
CA ASN A 202 -8.25 -17.14 -27.13
C ASN A 202 -8.31 -16.04 -28.22
N ASP A 203 -8.14 -16.42 -29.48
CA ASP A 203 -8.14 -15.52 -30.64
C ASP A 203 -9.47 -14.77 -30.82
N GLU A 204 -10.60 -15.40 -30.49
CA GLU A 204 -11.93 -14.79 -30.63
C GLU A 204 -12.09 -13.52 -29.78
N PHE A 205 -11.41 -13.46 -28.64
CA PHE A 205 -11.37 -12.24 -27.83
C PHE A 205 -10.74 -11.09 -28.64
N TRP A 206 -9.62 -11.36 -29.30
CA TRP A 206 -8.84 -10.36 -30.03
C TRP A 206 -9.47 -9.95 -31.37
N GLU A 207 -10.27 -10.83 -31.99
CA GLU A 207 -11.04 -10.50 -33.21
C GLU A 207 -12.01 -9.33 -33.01
N SER A 208 -12.55 -9.20 -31.80
CA SER A 208 -13.50 -8.14 -31.45
C SER A 208 -12.86 -7.00 -30.66
N ALA A 209 -11.67 -7.20 -30.09
CA ALA A 209 -11.03 -6.23 -29.22
C ALA A 209 -10.56 -4.98 -29.97
N GLN A 210 -10.64 -3.83 -29.31
CA GLN A 210 -10.13 -2.56 -29.84
C GLN A 210 -9.13 -1.95 -28.86
N ALA A 211 -7.94 -1.62 -29.32
CA ALA A 211 -6.95 -0.92 -28.51
C ALA A 211 -7.29 0.57 -28.36
N LEU A 212 -7.07 1.10 -27.16
CA LEU A 212 -7.00 2.54 -26.90
C LEU A 212 -5.54 2.96 -26.77
N SER A 213 -5.21 4.12 -27.31
CA SER A 213 -3.87 4.68 -27.20
C SER A 213 -3.70 5.46 -25.90
N ILE A 214 -2.49 5.34 -25.34
CA ILE A 214 -2.06 6.08 -24.16
C ILE A 214 -1.53 7.44 -24.63
N SER A 215 -1.89 8.51 -23.92
CA SER A 215 -1.35 9.84 -24.18
C SER A 215 0.18 9.83 -24.03
N ASP A 216 0.90 10.50 -24.93
CA ASP A 216 2.37 10.59 -24.83
C ASP A 216 2.83 11.53 -23.69
N VAL A 217 1.93 12.39 -23.20
CA VAL A 217 2.19 13.37 -22.15
C VAL A 217 1.14 13.29 -21.05
N ASP A 218 1.56 13.66 -19.85
CA ASP A 218 0.65 13.83 -18.73
C ASP A 218 -0.31 15.00 -19.00
N ALA A 219 -1.55 14.87 -18.55
CA ALA A 219 -2.56 15.91 -18.73
C ALA A 219 -2.32 17.08 -17.75
N GLU A 220 -2.73 18.28 -18.16
CA GLU A 220 -2.68 19.47 -17.32
C GLU A 220 -3.89 19.55 -16.38
N PRO A 221 -3.75 20.15 -15.19
CA PRO A 221 -4.88 20.45 -14.31
C PRO A 221 -6.01 21.18 -15.05
N GLY A 222 -7.25 20.80 -14.76
CA GLY A 222 -8.47 21.32 -15.39
C GLY A 222 -8.96 20.50 -16.58
N VAL A 223 -8.14 19.60 -17.16
CA VAL A 223 -8.57 18.71 -18.25
C VAL A 223 -9.69 17.78 -17.77
N ASN A 224 -10.74 17.64 -18.59
CA ASN A 224 -11.83 16.71 -18.32
C ASN A 224 -11.35 15.26 -18.40
N VAL A 225 -11.76 14.45 -17.43
CA VAL A 225 -11.45 13.02 -17.37
C VAL A 225 -12.74 12.23 -17.21
N THR A 226 -12.91 11.22 -18.06
CA THR A 226 -14.00 10.25 -17.95
C THR A 226 -13.41 8.90 -17.54
N SER A 227 -13.70 8.44 -16.32
CA SER A 227 -13.33 7.11 -15.84
C SER A 227 -14.42 6.10 -16.18
N ILE A 228 -14.02 4.96 -16.73
CA ILE A 228 -14.92 3.88 -17.12
C ILE A 228 -14.39 2.56 -16.54
N GLY A 229 -15.25 1.78 -15.89
CA GLY A 229 -14.84 0.50 -15.32
C GLY A 229 -16.00 -0.36 -14.82
N TYR A 230 -15.66 -1.50 -14.21
CA TYR A 230 -16.60 -2.49 -13.69
C TYR A 230 -16.67 -2.45 -12.16
N PRO A 231 -17.72 -1.87 -11.56
CA PRO A 231 -17.85 -1.79 -10.11
C PRO A 231 -18.00 -3.19 -9.50
N MET A 232 -17.47 -3.39 -8.29
CA MET A 232 -17.46 -4.67 -7.59
C MET A 232 -18.88 -5.23 -7.32
N ALA A 233 -19.88 -4.36 -7.21
CA ALA A 233 -21.27 -4.72 -6.91
C ALA A 233 -22.14 -5.08 -8.14
N GLY A 234 -21.58 -5.13 -9.37
CA GLY A 234 -22.35 -5.46 -10.57
C GLY A 234 -21.52 -5.78 -11.81
N GLY A 235 -22.06 -6.61 -12.71
CA GLY A 235 -21.41 -6.98 -13.99
C GLY A 235 -21.55 -5.93 -15.11
N THR A 236 -21.97 -4.71 -14.79
CA THR A 236 -22.26 -3.64 -15.75
C THR A 236 -21.28 -2.49 -15.61
N ILE A 237 -20.85 -1.94 -16.73
CA ILE A 237 -19.92 -0.80 -16.78
C ILE A 237 -20.51 0.41 -16.03
N CYS A 238 -19.67 1.04 -15.21
CA CYS A 238 -19.88 2.34 -14.58
C CYS A 238 -19.06 3.40 -15.33
N ILE A 239 -19.67 4.58 -15.54
CA ILE A 239 -19.02 5.74 -16.14
C ILE A 239 -19.13 6.92 -15.18
N THR A 240 -18.00 7.58 -14.93
CA THR A 240 -17.92 8.77 -14.08
C THR A 240 -17.11 9.85 -14.78
N LYS A 241 -17.57 11.10 -14.71
CA LYS A 241 -16.89 12.26 -15.32
C LYS A 241 -16.47 13.23 -14.24
N GLY A 242 -15.29 13.80 -14.40
CA GLY A 242 -14.70 14.80 -13.52
C GLY A 242 -13.60 15.54 -14.27
N ASN A 243 -12.66 16.11 -13.52
CA ASN A 243 -11.47 16.75 -14.07
C ASN A 243 -10.21 16.32 -13.33
N LEU A 244 -9.07 16.51 -13.98
CA LEU A 244 -7.76 16.42 -13.35
C LEU A 244 -7.55 17.64 -12.45
N SER A 245 -7.32 17.44 -11.16
CA SER A 245 -7.09 18.52 -10.20
C SER A 245 -5.62 18.88 -10.06
N ARG A 246 -4.75 17.88 -9.94
CA ARG A 246 -3.29 18.04 -9.85
C ARG A 246 -2.60 16.71 -10.12
N ILE A 247 -1.30 16.77 -10.42
CA ILE A 247 -0.42 15.61 -10.38
C ILE A 247 0.70 15.94 -9.39
N GLU A 248 0.95 15.03 -8.46
CA GLU A 248 1.95 15.19 -7.40
C GLU A 248 2.64 13.87 -7.07
N ALA A 249 3.80 13.92 -6.44
CA ALA A 249 4.42 12.73 -5.89
C ALA A 249 3.63 12.25 -4.66
N HIS A 250 3.19 10.99 -4.69
CA HIS A 250 2.50 10.35 -3.57
C HIS A 250 3.05 8.93 -3.38
N GLY A 251 3.15 8.49 -2.13
CA GLY A 251 3.45 7.08 -1.83
C GLY A 251 2.37 6.16 -2.39
N TYR A 252 2.74 5.22 -3.25
CA TYR A 252 1.85 4.18 -3.76
C TYR A 252 1.54 3.19 -2.63
N ALA A 253 0.27 2.84 -2.44
CA ALA A 253 -0.20 2.14 -1.23
C ALA A 253 0.53 0.82 -0.96
N HIS A 254 0.91 0.10 -2.02
CA HIS A 254 1.54 -1.22 -1.94
C HIS A 254 3.06 -1.16 -1.71
N SER A 255 3.75 -0.19 -2.32
CA SER A 255 5.21 -0.09 -2.27
C SER A 255 5.73 0.95 -1.28
N GLY A 256 4.89 1.92 -0.90
CA GLY A 256 5.28 3.11 -0.14
C GLY A 256 6.16 4.08 -0.94
N VAL A 257 6.42 3.80 -2.22
CA VAL A 257 7.31 4.58 -3.07
C VAL A 257 6.59 5.83 -3.56
N GLU A 258 7.25 6.97 -3.43
CA GLU A 258 6.75 8.22 -3.99
C GLU A 258 7.01 8.27 -5.49
N LEU A 259 5.93 8.16 -6.27
CA LEU A 259 5.90 8.35 -7.72
C LEU A 259 4.80 9.37 -8.07
N PRO A 260 4.83 9.96 -9.29
CA PRO A 260 3.74 10.80 -9.75
C PRO A 260 2.39 10.08 -9.71
N ILE A 261 1.37 10.76 -9.18
CA ILE A 261 -0.02 10.32 -9.17
C ILE A 261 -0.94 11.48 -9.55
N ALA A 262 -1.92 11.22 -10.40
CA ALA A 262 -2.88 12.19 -10.88
C ALA A 262 -4.15 12.15 -10.03
N GLN A 263 -4.51 13.25 -9.37
CA GLN A 263 -5.76 13.34 -8.61
C GLN A 263 -6.90 13.85 -9.49
N ILE A 264 -8.02 13.12 -9.53
CA ILE A 264 -9.22 13.50 -10.28
C ILE A 264 -10.45 13.67 -9.38
N THR A 265 -11.39 14.50 -9.83
CA THR A 265 -12.67 14.78 -9.14
C THR A 265 -13.79 13.87 -9.62
N THR A 266 -13.62 12.55 -9.50
CA THR A 266 -14.65 11.57 -9.84
C THR A 266 -15.07 10.76 -8.61
N PRO A 267 -16.33 10.29 -8.54
CA PRO A 267 -16.72 9.31 -7.53
C PRO A 267 -15.88 8.03 -7.63
N THR A 268 -15.22 7.66 -6.53
CA THR A 268 -14.45 6.43 -6.42
C THR A 268 -15.37 5.27 -6.05
N ASN A 269 -15.50 4.31 -6.95
CA ASN A 269 -16.24 3.06 -6.71
C ASN A 269 -15.26 1.87 -6.72
N PRO A 270 -15.29 0.98 -5.71
CA PRO A 270 -14.54 -0.27 -5.76
C PRO A 270 -14.84 -1.03 -7.05
N GLY A 271 -13.79 -1.52 -7.73
CA GLY A 271 -13.88 -2.23 -9.02
C GLY A 271 -13.50 -1.40 -10.25
N ASN A 272 -13.54 -0.07 -10.16
CA ASN A 272 -13.03 0.79 -11.24
C ASN A 272 -11.49 0.73 -11.37
N SER A 273 -10.78 0.31 -10.31
CA SER A 273 -9.33 0.11 -10.31
C SER A 273 -8.85 -0.68 -11.53
N GLY A 274 -7.77 -0.23 -12.15
CA GLY A 274 -7.22 -0.76 -13.39
C GLY A 274 -7.91 -0.27 -14.66
N GLY A 275 -9.00 0.50 -14.55
CA GLY A 275 -9.73 1.08 -15.67
C GLY A 275 -9.09 2.37 -16.21
N PRO A 276 -9.42 2.79 -17.45
CA PRO A 276 -8.84 4.00 -18.01
C PRO A 276 -9.56 5.25 -17.52
N GLY A 277 -8.79 6.30 -17.23
CA GLY A 277 -9.26 7.68 -17.28
C GLY A 277 -9.04 8.25 -18.68
N LEU A 278 -10.13 8.62 -19.36
CA LEU A 278 -10.11 8.98 -20.77
C LEU A 278 -10.31 10.48 -21.01
N SER A 279 -9.64 11.00 -22.04
CA SER A 279 -10.00 12.28 -22.65
C SER A 279 -11.31 12.16 -23.45
N ASP A 280 -11.86 13.29 -23.88
CA ASP A 280 -13.04 13.32 -24.76
C ASP A 280 -12.76 12.68 -26.16
N ASP A 281 -11.48 12.48 -26.52
CA ASP A 281 -11.00 11.84 -27.75
C ASP A 281 -10.57 10.37 -27.55
N LEU A 282 -10.97 9.74 -26.43
CA LEU A 282 -10.69 8.34 -26.10
C LEU A 282 -9.19 8.01 -25.93
N GLN A 283 -8.36 9.01 -25.61
CA GLN A 283 -6.97 8.77 -25.19
C GLN A 283 -6.90 8.44 -23.70
N ILE A 284 -6.08 7.47 -23.32
CA ILE A 284 -5.83 7.15 -21.92
C ILE A 284 -4.95 8.24 -21.31
N LEU A 285 -5.51 9.00 -20.38
CA LEU A 285 -4.85 10.02 -19.55
C LEU A 285 -4.31 9.46 -18.23
N GLY A 286 -4.54 8.17 -17.97
CA GLY A 286 -4.03 7.44 -16.81
C GLY A 286 -4.86 6.19 -16.53
N ILE A 287 -4.36 5.34 -15.65
CA ILE A 287 -5.08 4.17 -15.13
C ILE A 287 -5.60 4.49 -13.74
N THR A 288 -6.90 4.34 -13.53
CA THR A 288 -7.52 4.66 -12.24
C THR A 288 -7.03 3.71 -11.16
N HIS A 289 -6.54 4.30 -10.08
CA HIS A 289 -5.99 3.65 -8.91
C HIS A 289 -6.84 4.02 -7.69
N GLN A 290 -6.98 3.11 -6.74
CA GLN A 290 -7.88 3.32 -5.60
C GLN A 290 -7.46 4.53 -4.75
N GLY A 291 -8.41 5.42 -4.46
CA GLY A 291 -8.21 6.56 -3.57
C GLY A 291 -8.17 6.17 -2.08
N MET A 292 -7.74 7.11 -1.24
CA MET A 292 -7.66 6.93 0.20
C MET A 292 -9.05 6.63 0.82
N PRO A 293 -9.21 5.57 1.64
CA PRO A 293 -10.48 5.27 2.29
C PRO A 293 -10.98 6.47 3.12
N GLY A 294 -12.23 6.89 2.90
CA GLY A 294 -12.89 7.93 3.69
C GLY A 294 -12.92 9.33 3.07
N THR A 295 -12.33 9.55 1.89
CA THR A 295 -12.51 10.81 1.13
C THR A 295 -13.58 10.64 0.05
N ASN A 296 -14.66 11.41 0.15
CA ASN A 296 -15.69 11.44 -0.90
C ASN A 296 -15.17 12.26 -2.11
N SER A 297 -15.36 11.73 -3.33
CA SER A 297 -15.10 12.43 -4.60
C SER A 297 -13.64 12.75 -4.95
N ILE A 298 -12.68 11.99 -4.41
CA ILE A 298 -11.28 12.02 -4.83
C ILE A 298 -10.90 10.62 -5.31
N CYS A 299 -10.45 10.55 -6.56
CA CYS A 299 -9.87 9.35 -7.16
C CYS A 299 -8.45 9.68 -7.62
N HIS A 300 -7.60 8.65 -7.71
CA HIS A 300 -6.25 8.78 -8.21
C HIS A 300 -6.11 8.03 -9.53
N MET A 301 -5.14 8.43 -10.35
CA MET A 301 -4.74 7.71 -11.55
C MET A 301 -3.23 7.66 -11.66
N ILE A 302 -2.72 6.56 -12.18
CA ILE A 302 -1.34 6.37 -12.57
C ILE A 302 -1.15 7.10 -13.91
N PRO A 303 -0.34 8.18 -13.97
CA PRO A 303 -0.27 9.04 -15.14
C PRO A 303 0.57 8.41 -16.28
N PRO A 304 0.44 8.89 -17.53
CA PRO A 304 1.16 8.38 -18.68
C PRO A 304 2.67 8.32 -18.53
N SER A 305 3.29 9.26 -17.81
CA SER A 305 4.74 9.23 -17.54
C SER A 305 5.17 7.98 -16.78
N VAL A 306 4.39 7.54 -15.80
CA VAL A 306 4.66 6.31 -15.03
C VAL A 306 4.36 5.07 -15.89
N ILE A 307 3.23 5.07 -16.63
CA ILE A 307 2.87 3.99 -17.55
C ILE A 307 3.96 3.80 -18.61
N SER A 308 4.51 4.89 -19.16
CA SER A 308 5.56 4.85 -20.18
C SER A 308 6.86 4.20 -19.67
N LYS A 309 7.27 4.48 -18.43
CA LYS A 309 8.42 3.80 -17.80
C LYS A 309 8.17 2.31 -17.64
N PHE A 310 6.99 1.94 -17.15
CA PHE A 310 6.57 0.54 -17.03
C PHE A 310 6.56 -0.19 -18.39
N MET A 311 6.00 0.44 -19.43
CA MET A 311 5.96 -0.13 -20.78
C MET A 311 7.35 -0.25 -21.42
N THR A 312 8.26 0.68 -21.13
CA THR A 312 9.65 0.61 -21.58
C THR A 312 10.37 -0.56 -20.90
N ALA A 313 10.23 -0.69 -19.58
CA ALA A 313 10.78 -1.81 -18.82
C ALA A 313 10.28 -3.17 -19.35
N TYR A 314 8.98 -3.28 -19.65
CA TYR A 314 8.41 -4.48 -20.29
C TYR A 314 9.08 -4.79 -21.63
N ARG A 315 9.19 -3.80 -22.53
CA ARG A 315 9.79 -3.99 -23.87
C ARG A 315 11.26 -4.40 -23.80
N GLU A 316 11.98 -3.89 -22.80
CA GLU A 316 13.40 -4.16 -22.59
C GLU A 316 13.66 -5.40 -21.71
N ASN A 317 12.61 -6.10 -21.24
CA ASN A 317 12.69 -7.22 -20.31
C ASN A 317 13.45 -6.87 -19.00
N VAL A 318 13.29 -5.64 -18.53
CA VAL A 318 13.84 -5.21 -17.24
C VAL A 318 13.07 -5.90 -16.12
N ASN A 319 13.77 -6.33 -15.07
CA ASN A 319 13.13 -6.89 -13.89
C ASN A 319 12.16 -5.85 -13.29
N GLN A 320 10.96 -6.27 -12.92
CA GLN A 320 9.91 -5.37 -12.41
C GLN A 320 10.28 -4.56 -11.16
N PHE A 321 11.19 -5.07 -10.34
CA PHE A 321 11.72 -4.34 -9.17
C PHE A 321 12.81 -3.32 -9.56
N GLN A 322 13.26 -3.33 -10.82
CA GLN A 322 14.37 -2.53 -11.32
C GLN A 322 13.97 -1.31 -12.15
N ILE A 323 12.68 -1.00 -12.22
CA ILE A 323 12.15 0.07 -13.09
C ILE A 323 12.53 1.47 -12.58
N PHE A 324 12.57 1.65 -11.26
CA PHE A 324 12.76 2.96 -10.63
C PHE A 324 14.09 2.96 -9.85
N PRO A 325 15.06 3.82 -10.18
CA PRO A 325 16.30 3.97 -9.41
C PRO A 325 16.05 4.68 -8.08
N THR A 326 16.99 4.58 -7.14
CA THR A 326 17.01 5.41 -5.93
C THR A 326 18.43 5.68 -5.45
N LEU A 327 18.60 6.63 -4.53
CA LEU A 327 19.91 7.07 -4.03
C LEU A 327 20.45 6.21 -2.87
N TYR A 328 19.57 5.55 -2.10
CA TYR A 328 19.95 4.79 -0.91
C TYR A 328 20.78 5.54 0.12
N ALA A 329 20.38 6.79 0.36
CA ALA A 329 20.86 7.59 1.47
C ALA A 329 19.68 8.04 2.35
N LYS A 330 19.96 8.29 3.63
CA LYS A 330 19.03 8.94 4.54
C LYS A 330 19.36 10.41 4.61
N PHE A 331 18.31 11.22 4.65
CA PHE A 331 18.43 12.66 4.68
C PHE A 331 17.77 13.26 5.91
N GLY A 332 18.45 14.20 6.56
CA GLY A 332 17.93 15.03 7.64
C GLY A 332 17.57 16.41 7.12
N ARG A 333 16.45 16.97 7.59
CA ARG A 333 16.07 18.35 7.27
C ARG A 333 17.04 19.32 7.95
N LEU A 334 17.49 20.35 7.22
CA LEU A 334 18.34 21.41 7.75
C LEU A 334 17.62 22.76 7.90
N SER A 335 16.40 22.75 8.45
CA SER A 335 15.59 23.98 8.57
C SER A 335 16.15 24.99 9.59
N ASN A 336 16.95 24.56 10.56
CA ASN A 336 17.60 25.43 11.54
C ASN A 336 18.79 26.18 10.91
N SER A 337 18.82 27.51 11.02
CA SER A 337 19.87 28.36 10.42
C SER A 337 21.25 28.13 11.02
N HIS A 338 21.36 27.94 12.34
CA HIS A 338 22.64 27.67 12.99
C HIS A 338 23.19 26.30 12.62
N ALA A 339 22.32 25.30 12.42
CA ALA A 339 22.73 24.01 11.88
C ALA A 339 23.33 24.19 10.48
N ARG A 340 22.68 24.95 9.58
CA ARG A 340 23.25 25.28 8.25
C ARG A 340 24.61 25.97 8.34
N ALA A 341 24.70 27.02 9.15
CA ALA A 341 25.94 27.76 9.34
C ALA A 341 27.07 26.86 9.88
N SER A 342 26.77 25.89 10.74
CA SER A 342 27.77 24.95 11.27
C SER A 342 28.35 24.00 10.22
N HIS A 343 27.64 23.79 9.10
CA HIS A 343 28.13 23.04 7.92
C HIS A 343 28.77 23.95 6.85
N GLY A 344 28.99 25.24 7.16
CA GLY A 344 29.61 26.21 6.26
C GLY A 344 28.70 26.81 5.19
N LEU A 345 27.38 26.61 5.31
CA LEU A 345 26.41 27.25 4.43
C LEU A 345 26.23 28.72 4.84
N ASP A 346 26.42 29.64 3.89
CA ASP A 346 26.09 31.06 4.05
C ASP A 346 24.60 31.27 4.39
N GLU A 347 24.32 32.12 5.38
CA GLU A 347 22.97 32.32 5.93
C GLU A 347 21.98 32.92 4.93
N GLU A 348 22.45 33.75 4.01
CA GLU A 348 21.59 34.43 3.03
C GLU A 348 21.60 33.70 1.69
N ALA A 349 22.76 33.31 1.16
CA ALA A 349 22.85 32.61 -0.12
C ALA A 349 22.22 31.20 -0.07
N HIS A 350 22.21 30.55 1.10
CA HIS A 350 21.67 29.18 1.26
C HIS A 350 20.50 29.10 2.24
N LYS A 351 19.78 30.21 2.46
CA LYS A 351 18.73 30.35 3.49
C LYS A 351 17.65 29.26 3.48
N GLU A 352 17.35 28.70 2.31
CA GLU A 352 16.35 27.63 2.12
C GLU A 352 16.93 26.34 1.54
N LEU A 353 18.25 26.23 1.39
CA LEU A 353 18.89 25.12 0.70
C LEU A 353 19.46 24.10 1.69
N GLY A 354 19.61 22.87 1.20
CA GLY A 354 20.40 21.85 1.86
C GLY A 354 19.58 20.84 2.67
N ILE A 355 19.87 19.57 2.43
CA ILE A 355 19.51 18.46 3.32
C ILE A 355 20.78 17.74 3.78
N LEU A 356 20.83 17.35 5.06
CA LEU A 356 21.97 16.61 5.62
C LEU A 356 21.93 15.17 5.16
N VAL A 357 23.03 14.67 4.63
CA VAL A 357 23.23 13.24 4.45
C VAL A 357 23.54 12.63 5.82
N THR A 358 22.65 11.81 6.36
CA THR A 358 22.80 11.21 7.69
C THR A 358 23.31 9.78 7.65
N ASP A 359 23.08 9.07 6.55
CA ASP A 359 23.48 7.69 6.36
C ASP A 359 23.51 7.38 4.86
N ILE A 360 24.41 6.48 4.44
CA ILE A 360 24.55 6.06 3.04
C ILE A 360 24.73 4.54 3.03
N ALA A 361 23.95 3.84 2.22
CA ALA A 361 24.15 2.41 2.07
C ALA A 361 25.51 2.13 1.40
N GLU A 362 26.29 1.22 1.98
CA GLU A 362 27.62 0.84 1.49
C GLU A 362 27.59 0.32 0.04
N LEU A 363 26.49 -0.32 -0.35
CA LEU A 363 26.29 -0.87 -1.69
C LEU A 363 25.62 0.11 -2.67
N SER A 364 25.33 1.35 -2.25
CA SER A 364 24.67 2.35 -3.10
C SER A 364 25.60 2.95 -4.16
N CYS A 365 25.01 3.60 -5.16
CA CYS A 365 25.78 4.41 -6.11
C CYS A 365 26.42 5.66 -5.49
N LEU A 366 25.94 6.11 -4.33
CA LEU A 366 26.50 7.25 -3.61
C LEU A 366 27.74 6.90 -2.79
N HIS A 367 27.98 5.61 -2.52
CA HIS A 367 29.11 5.18 -1.70
C HIS A 367 30.44 5.62 -2.34
N GLY A 368 31.31 6.22 -1.53
CA GLY A 368 32.59 6.78 -1.98
C GLY A 368 32.48 8.17 -2.65
N THR A 369 31.27 8.62 -3.00
CA THR A 369 31.04 9.98 -3.53
C THR A 369 30.57 10.92 -2.41
N LEU A 370 29.45 10.57 -1.77
CA LEU A 370 28.93 11.28 -0.61
C LEU A 370 29.38 10.59 0.69
N ALA A 371 29.33 11.33 1.79
CA ALA A 371 29.60 10.89 3.15
C ALA A 371 28.52 11.41 4.11
N ALA A 372 28.31 10.71 5.22
CA ALA A 372 27.49 11.23 6.30
C ALA A 372 28.11 12.52 6.84
N GLY A 373 27.30 13.58 6.97
CA GLY A 373 27.75 14.94 7.31
C GLY A 373 27.71 15.93 6.15
N ASP A 374 27.68 15.44 4.90
CA ASP A 374 27.53 16.29 3.72
C ASP A 374 26.16 16.97 3.69
N VAL A 375 26.10 18.17 3.12
CA VAL A 375 24.83 18.87 2.88
C VAL A 375 24.56 18.94 1.39
N LEU A 376 23.62 18.13 0.90
CA LEU A 376 23.21 18.12 -0.50
C LEU A 376 22.34 19.34 -0.79
N ILE A 377 22.81 20.22 -1.68
CA ILE A 377 22.15 21.48 -2.04
C ILE A 377 21.64 21.51 -3.48
N GLY A 378 22.08 20.59 -4.34
CA GLY A 378 21.65 20.55 -5.73
C GLY A 378 21.73 19.18 -6.39
N ILE A 379 20.88 18.98 -7.41
CA ILE A 379 20.83 17.78 -8.25
C ILE A 379 20.49 18.16 -9.68
N ASN A 380 21.29 17.77 -10.67
CA ASN A 380 21.09 18.06 -12.10
C ASN A 380 20.77 19.54 -12.40
N GLY A 381 21.38 20.47 -11.65
CA GLY A 381 21.12 21.90 -11.77
C GLY A 381 19.85 22.41 -11.10
N PHE A 382 19.06 21.54 -10.44
CA PHE A 382 17.99 21.93 -9.53
C PHE A 382 18.52 22.13 -8.12
N ASP A 383 17.98 23.12 -7.42
CA ASP A 383 18.24 23.37 -6.00
C ASP A 383 17.43 22.41 -5.12
N VAL A 384 18.11 21.80 -4.15
CA VAL A 384 17.51 20.94 -3.13
C VAL A 384 17.28 21.77 -1.87
N THR A 385 16.01 21.93 -1.50
CA THR A 385 15.63 22.76 -0.35
C THR A 385 15.75 22.01 0.97
N THR A 386 15.71 22.75 2.09
CA THR A 386 15.63 22.21 3.46
C THR A 386 14.43 21.29 3.73
N LYS A 387 13.43 21.31 2.83
CA LYS A 387 12.24 20.43 2.89
C LYS A 387 12.38 19.20 1.98
N SER A 388 13.56 18.98 1.39
CA SER A 388 13.82 17.94 0.38
C SER A 388 13.03 18.15 -0.92
N THR A 389 12.52 19.35 -1.17
CA THR A 389 11.89 19.70 -2.45
C THR A 389 12.94 20.09 -3.46
N ILE A 390 12.69 19.86 -4.74
CA ILE A 390 13.56 20.37 -5.81
C ILE A 390 12.95 21.62 -6.45
N LYS A 391 13.78 22.61 -6.71
CA LYS A 391 13.38 23.87 -7.36
C LYS A 391 14.34 24.18 -8.51
N PRO A 392 13.87 24.81 -9.59
CA PRO A 392 14.77 25.35 -10.61
C PRO A 392 15.68 26.41 -9.97
N ARG A 393 16.93 26.47 -10.41
CA ARG A 393 17.85 27.54 -10.02
C ARG A 393 17.35 28.90 -10.49
N GLU A 394 17.82 29.96 -9.86
CA GLU A 394 17.46 31.32 -10.27
C GLU A 394 17.81 31.54 -11.76
N GLY A 395 16.81 31.97 -12.53
CA GLY A 395 16.92 32.16 -13.99
C GLY A 395 16.68 30.91 -14.84
N ASP A 396 16.55 29.73 -14.23
CA ASP A 396 16.10 28.51 -14.90
C ASP A 396 14.57 28.39 -14.87
N THR A 397 13.97 28.19 -16.04
CA THR A 397 12.52 28.00 -16.20
C THR A 397 12.14 26.53 -16.40
N THR A 398 13.11 25.60 -16.32
CA THR A 398 12.81 24.18 -16.37
C THR A 398 11.88 23.82 -15.22
N ASN A 399 10.80 23.10 -15.49
CA ASN A 399 9.94 22.58 -14.45
C ASN A 399 10.41 21.14 -14.14
N PRO A 400 10.74 20.77 -12.89
CA PRO A 400 10.98 19.37 -12.51
C PRO A 400 9.73 18.47 -12.67
N LYS A 401 8.67 19.01 -13.29
CA LYS A 401 7.33 18.43 -13.45
C LYS A 401 6.73 18.15 -12.07
N TYR A 402 5.91 17.13 -11.98
CA TYR A 402 5.17 16.72 -10.78
C TYR A 402 6.07 16.10 -9.68
N CYS A 403 7.37 16.01 -9.93
CA CYS A 403 8.36 15.53 -8.97
C CYS A 403 8.80 16.68 -8.06
N SER A 404 7.94 17.04 -7.11
CA SER A 404 8.20 18.17 -6.22
C SER A 404 9.28 17.88 -5.18
N ASN A 405 9.70 16.61 -5.01
CA ASN A 405 10.73 16.20 -4.05
C ASN A 405 11.88 15.41 -4.68
N LEU A 406 13.04 15.45 -4.01
CA LEU A 406 14.29 14.84 -4.46
C LEU A 406 14.14 13.37 -4.86
N LEU A 407 13.52 12.54 -4.01
CA LEU A 407 13.43 11.11 -4.27
C LEU A 407 12.48 10.82 -5.42
N SER A 408 11.30 11.45 -5.47
CA SER A 408 10.37 11.31 -6.59
C SER A 408 10.98 11.70 -7.93
N TYR A 409 11.83 12.74 -7.94
CA TYR A 409 12.59 13.14 -9.13
C TYR A 409 13.57 12.05 -9.56
N VAL A 410 14.39 11.55 -8.63
CA VAL A 410 15.33 10.46 -8.92
C VAL A 410 14.60 9.22 -9.41
N HIS A 411 13.49 8.82 -8.78
CA HIS A 411 12.70 7.67 -9.18
C HIS A 411 12.22 7.79 -10.63
N MET A 412 11.95 9.00 -11.13
CA MET A 412 11.54 9.24 -12.51
C MET A 412 12.71 9.28 -13.52
N LEU A 413 13.97 9.32 -13.08
CA LEU A 413 15.16 9.15 -13.95
C LEU A 413 15.37 7.69 -14.38
N ASN A 414 16.21 7.46 -15.38
CA ASN A 414 16.47 6.12 -15.89
C ASN A 414 17.58 5.40 -15.13
N MET A 415 17.48 4.08 -15.01
CA MET A 415 18.60 3.27 -14.57
C MET A 415 19.79 3.45 -15.52
N GLY A 416 20.99 3.61 -14.95
CA GLY A 416 22.22 3.86 -15.68
C GLY A 416 22.45 5.32 -16.07
N GLU A 417 21.51 6.23 -15.80
CA GLU A 417 21.64 7.66 -16.04
C GLU A 417 22.66 8.31 -15.09
N GLU A 418 23.40 9.30 -15.57
CA GLU A 418 24.34 10.08 -14.77
C GLU A 418 23.64 11.30 -14.16
N VAL A 419 23.90 11.52 -12.88
CA VAL A 419 23.29 12.58 -12.08
C VAL A 419 24.39 13.42 -11.46
N SER A 420 24.35 14.73 -11.69
CA SER A 420 25.25 15.69 -11.05
C SER A 420 24.70 16.08 -9.68
N LEU A 421 25.54 16.03 -8.65
CA LEU A 421 25.21 16.36 -7.26
C LEU A 421 26.07 17.51 -6.78
N ASP A 422 25.45 18.55 -6.25
CA ASP A 422 26.13 19.67 -5.63
C ASP A 422 25.94 19.60 -4.12
N PHE A 423 27.04 19.54 -3.36
CA PHE A 423 26.99 19.35 -1.92
C PHE A 423 28.12 20.07 -1.20
N PHE A 424 27.87 20.44 0.05
CA PHE A 424 28.88 20.99 0.95
C PHE A 424 29.50 19.90 1.80
N ARG A 425 30.83 19.90 1.88
CA ARG A 425 31.62 19.08 2.81
C ARG A 425 32.67 19.97 3.45
N ASP A 426 32.73 19.97 4.79
CA ASP A 426 33.66 20.81 5.56
C ASP A 426 33.65 22.31 5.18
N GLY A 427 32.49 22.81 4.73
CA GLY A 427 32.29 24.20 4.31
C GLY A 427 32.73 24.53 2.89
N GLU A 428 33.21 23.56 2.12
CA GLU A 428 33.55 23.71 0.71
C GLU A 428 32.47 23.11 -0.19
N LEU A 429 32.19 23.76 -1.32
CA LEU A 429 31.25 23.28 -2.33
C LEU A 429 31.95 22.28 -3.25
N HIS A 430 31.34 21.10 -3.38
CA HIS A 430 31.75 20.04 -4.28
C HIS A 430 30.65 19.75 -5.30
N THR A 431 31.07 19.34 -6.49
CA THR A 431 30.19 18.85 -7.55
C THR A 431 30.74 17.50 -8.01
N GLU A 432 29.92 16.46 -7.91
CA GLU A 432 30.30 15.11 -8.33
C GLU A 432 29.20 14.50 -9.19
N THR A 433 29.57 13.62 -10.11
CA THR A 433 28.62 12.90 -10.96
C THR A 433 28.52 11.44 -10.53
N VAL A 434 27.29 10.96 -10.34
CA VAL A 434 27.00 9.59 -9.94
C VAL A 434 26.12 8.90 -10.97
N ARG A 435 26.44 7.65 -11.31
CA ARG A 435 25.61 6.82 -12.18
C ARG A 435 24.59 6.04 -11.36
N LEU A 436 23.30 6.20 -11.67
CA LEU A 436 22.22 5.47 -11.01
C LEU A 436 22.29 3.98 -11.35
N SER A 437 22.55 3.13 -10.37
CA SER A 437 22.80 1.69 -10.61
C SER A 437 22.05 0.76 -9.66
N LYS A 438 21.19 1.31 -8.79
CA LYS A 438 20.43 0.56 -7.80
C LYS A 438 18.98 0.97 -7.87
N ALA A 439 18.11 -0.04 -7.91
CA ALA A 439 16.67 0.14 -7.96
C ALA A 439 16.04 0.09 -6.58
N ILE A 440 14.78 0.46 -6.47
CA ILE A 440 14.06 0.46 -5.19
C ILE A 440 13.94 -0.96 -4.61
N GLY A 441 14.04 -1.07 -3.28
CA GLY A 441 14.02 -2.35 -2.55
C GLY A 441 15.33 -3.15 -2.54
N ASP A 442 16.25 -2.96 -3.49
CA ASP A 442 17.57 -3.63 -3.57
C ASP A 442 18.35 -3.65 -2.24
N LEU A 443 18.48 -2.50 -1.57
CA LEU A 443 19.32 -2.35 -0.36
C LEU A 443 18.51 -2.11 0.93
N SER A 444 17.18 -2.18 0.86
CA SER A 444 16.31 -2.04 2.04
C SER A 444 16.41 -3.26 2.95
N ALA A 445 16.43 -3.06 4.28
CA ALA A 445 16.34 -4.18 5.21
C ALA A 445 15.03 -4.97 5.05
N LEU A 446 13.95 -4.25 4.75
CA LEU A 446 12.61 -4.77 4.55
C LEU A 446 12.26 -4.65 3.08
N GLN A 447 12.27 -5.77 2.38
CA GLN A 447 11.75 -5.85 1.02
C GLN A 447 10.23 -6.04 1.07
N SER A 448 9.53 -5.55 0.05
CA SER A 448 8.18 -6.03 -0.25
C SER A 448 8.29 -7.40 -0.91
N ARG A 449 7.43 -8.35 -0.50
CA ARG A 449 7.34 -9.69 -1.08
C ARG A 449 5.88 -10.16 -1.02
N GLN A 450 5.00 -9.41 -1.68
CA GLN A 450 3.55 -9.66 -1.63
C GLN A 450 3.16 -11.08 -2.05
N ASP A 451 3.96 -11.73 -2.90
CA ASP A 451 3.52 -12.96 -3.55
C ASP A 451 3.88 -14.21 -2.77
N LYS A 452 5.09 -14.26 -2.16
CA LYS A 452 5.63 -15.44 -1.48
C LYS A 452 6.72 -15.05 -0.48
N PRO A 453 6.44 -15.05 0.82
CA PRO A 453 7.49 -14.85 1.80
C PRO A 453 8.33 -16.10 1.97
N SER A 454 9.60 -15.88 2.28
CA SER A 454 10.55 -16.94 2.55
C SER A 454 10.40 -17.38 4.00
N PHE A 455 10.13 -18.67 4.20
CA PHE A 455 9.96 -19.26 5.51
C PHE A 455 10.57 -20.66 5.56
N PHE A 456 11.00 -21.07 6.76
CA PHE A 456 11.51 -22.40 7.04
C PHE A 456 10.98 -22.86 8.39
N ILE A 457 10.55 -24.10 8.49
CA ILE A 457 9.94 -24.68 9.68
C ILE A 457 10.76 -25.86 10.11
N GLU A 458 11.26 -25.80 11.35
CA GLU A 458 12.02 -26.88 11.95
C GLU A 458 11.61 -27.03 13.42
N ASN A 459 11.27 -28.26 13.80
CA ASN A 459 10.97 -28.66 15.18
C ASN A 459 10.06 -27.69 15.97
N GLY A 460 8.96 -27.26 15.35
CA GLY A 460 7.97 -26.38 15.98
C GLY A 460 8.29 -24.88 15.91
N LEU A 461 9.46 -24.50 15.41
CA LEU A 461 9.86 -23.12 15.14
C LEU A 461 9.49 -22.72 13.71
N VAL A 462 8.92 -21.53 13.57
CA VAL A 462 8.68 -20.92 12.27
C VAL A 462 9.70 -19.80 12.06
N PHE A 463 10.68 -20.05 11.19
CA PHE A 463 11.66 -19.07 10.75
C PHE A 463 11.12 -18.29 9.55
N TYR A 464 11.40 -16.98 9.51
CA TYR A 464 10.84 -16.08 8.51
C TYR A 464 11.82 -14.96 8.16
N GLU A 465 11.90 -14.59 6.87
CA GLU A 465 12.60 -13.36 6.45
C GLU A 465 11.71 -12.14 6.63
N MET A 466 12.10 -11.25 7.53
CA MET A 466 11.34 -10.04 7.83
C MET A 466 11.13 -9.19 6.55
N ASN A 467 9.88 -8.90 6.24
CA ASN A 467 9.46 -8.11 5.08
C ASN A 467 8.42 -7.06 5.49
N THR A 468 8.02 -6.20 4.55
CA THR A 468 7.03 -5.14 4.84
C THR A 468 5.67 -5.70 5.22
N ASP A 469 5.24 -6.82 4.63
CA ASP A 469 3.94 -7.43 4.87
C ASP A 469 3.83 -8.03 6.28
N LEU A 470 4.89 -8.71 6.74
CA LEU A 470 5.00 -9.20 8.10
C LEU A 470 5.09 -8.03 9.08
N ALA A 471 5.81 -6.97 8.73
CA ALA A 471 5.85 -5.78 9.57
C ALA A 471 4.46 -5.16 9.75
N ALA A 472 3.71 -5.00 8.66
CA ALA A 472 2.34 -4.50 8.69
C ALA A 472 1.42 -5.43 9.52
N SER A 473 1.56 -6.76 9.34
CA SER A 473 0.75 -7.76 10.04
C SER A 473 1.01 -7.81 11.55
N LEU A 474 2.26 -7.61 11.97
CA LEU A 474 2.62 -7.56 13.39
C LEU A 474 2.14 -6.26 14.05
N GLY A 475 2.04 -5.17 13.30
CA GLY A 475 1.47 -3.90 13.76
C GLY A 475 2.06 -3.41 15.09
N THR A 476 1.22 -3.22 16.10
CA THR A 476 1.64 -2.76 17.44
C THR A 476 2.65 -3.70 18.12
N ALA A 477 2.67 -5.00 17.78
CA ALA A 477 3.65 -5.93 18.35
C ALA A 477 5.09 -5.54 17.97
N LEU A 478 5.31 -4.97 16.78
CA LEU A 478 6.61 -4.42 16.39
C LEU A 478 6.99 -3.16 17.19
N ILE A 479 6.02 -2.32 17.53
CA ILE A 479 6.28 -1.13 18.37
C ILE A 479 6.81 -1.57 19.74
N LEU A 480 6.26 -2.66 20.27
CA LEU A 480 6.67 -3.27 21.54
C LEU A 480 7.90 -4.18 21.43
N SER A 481 8.44 -4.37 20.22
CA SER A 481 9.60 -5.24 20.01
C SER A 481 10.90 -4.66 20.60
N PRO A 482 11.92 -5.52 20.85
CA PRO A 482 13.20 -5.07 21.38
C PRO A 482 13.80 -3.92 20.55
N PRO A 483 14.43 -2.91 21.18
CA PRO A 483 15.07 -1.79 20.48
C PRO A 483 16.00 -2.22 19.35
N GLU A 484 16.65 -3.38 19.49
CA GLU A 484 17.57 -3.97 18.53
C GLU A 484 16.86 -4.35 17.21
N LEU A 485 15.60 -4.83 17.25
CA LEU A 485 14.82 -5.11 16.04
C LEU A 485 14.53 -3.84 15.27
N ARG A 486 14.06 -2.80 15.99
CA ARG A 486 13.80 -1.50 15.38
C ARG A 486 15.07 -0.86 14.82
N ALA A 487 16.18 -0.94 15.56
CA ALA A 487 17.48 -0.46 15.10
C ALA A 487 17.94 -1.21 13.85
N ARG A 488 17.82 -2.55 13.82
CA ARG A 488 18.22 -3.36 12.67
C ARG A 488 17.34 -3.10 11.43
N MET A 489 16.02 -2.98 11.60
CA MET A 489 15.08 -2.63 10.51
C MET A 489 15.38 -1.27 9.89
N SER A 490 15.97 -0.35 10.65
CA SER A 490 16.34 0.98 10.15
C SER A 490 17.63 1.01 9.33
N LYS A 491 18.46 -0.05 9.33
CA LYS A 491 19.77 -0.08 8.65
C LYS A 491 19.65 -0.59 7.21
N PHE A 492 20.55 -0.15 6.33
CA PHE A 492 20.68 -0.76 5.00
C PHE A 492 21.30 -2.16 5.08
N ARG A 493 21.16 -2.92 3.99
CA ARG A 493 21.91 -4.17 3.81
C ARG A 493 23.39 -3.87 3.54
N SER A 494 24.24 -4.71 4.09
CA SER A 494 25.70 -4.71 3.93
C SER A 494 26.11 -5.67 2.80
N THR A 495 25.33 -6.72 2.55
CA THR A 495 25.47 -7.61 1.39
C THR A 495 24.16 -7.67 0.59
N PRO A 496 24.20 -7.95 -0.73
CA PRO A 496 22.98 -7.99 -1.56
C PRO A 496 21.91 -8.99 -1.06
N ASP A 497 22.35 -10.10 -0.49
CA ASP A 497 21.55 -11.21 -0.01
C ASP A 497 21.23 -11.15 1.49
N GLU A 498 21.64 -10.09 2.21
CA GLU A 498 21.38 -9.96 3.63
C GLU A 498 19.87 -9.81 3.92
N ALA A 499 19.35 -10.61 4.86
CA ALA A 499 17.97 -10.55 5.32
C ALA A 499 17.90 -10.61 6.85
N ILE A 500 16.91 -9.92 7.44
CA ILE A 500 16.62 -10.05 8.88
C ILE A 500 15.83 -11.33 9.07
N VAL A 501 16.44 -12.33 9.72
CA VAL A 501 15.76 -13.59 10.01
C VAL A 501 15.21 -13.59 11.42
N ILE A 502 13.94 -13.93 11.56
CA ILE A 502 13.26 -14.00 12.85
C ILE A 502 12.70 -15.40 13.10
N ILE A 503 12.54 -15.75 14.37
CA ILE A 503 11.57 -16.75 14.81
C ILE A 503 10.23 -16.01 14.93
N LEU A 504 9.27 -16.34 14.08
CA LEU A 504 7.95 -15.73 14.04
C LEU A 504 7.05 -16.27 15.17
N GLY A 505 7.13 -17.57 15.44
CA GLY A 505 6.30 -18.21 16.44
C GLY A 505 6.58 -19.69 16.61
N TYR A 506 5.81 -20.30 17.51
CA TYR A 506 5.95 -21.68 17.97
C TYR A 506 4.58 -22.36 17.87
N PHE A 507 4.47 -23.49 17.18
CA PHE A 507 3.20 -24.23 17.08
C PHE A 507 3.18 -25.55 17.85
N ASP A 508 4.33 -26.00 18.37
CA ASP A 508 4.48 -27.21 19.19
C ASP A 508 4.80 -26.87 20.66
N ASN A 509 4.14 -25.85 21.22
CA ASN A 509 4.39 -25.35 22.59
C ASN A 509 3.59 -26.09 23.69
N THR A 510 3.28 -27.38 23.49
CA THR A 510 2.47 -28.13 24.47
C THR A 510 3.30 -28.53 25.70
N LYS A 511 2.70 -28.42 26.90
CA LYS A 511 3.40 -28.56 28.20
C LYS A 511 4.06 -29.92 28.46
N GLU A 512 3.71 -30.95 27.71
CA GLU A 512 4.02 -32.35 28.04
C GLU A 512 5.05 -32.99 27.08
N GLU A 513 5.20 -32.49 25.85
CA GLU A 513 6.07 -33.11 24.82
C GLU A 513 6.73 -32.11 23.84
N GLY A 514 6.41 -30.80 23.94
CA GLY A 514 6.84 -29.80 22.98
C GLY A 514 8.32 -29.43 23.11
N ALA A 515 9.10 -29.62 22.06
CA ALA A 515 10.52 -29.24 22.00
C ALA A 515 10.73 -27.73 22.23
N THR A 516 9.68 -26.93 22.04
CA THR A 516 9.70 -25.48 22.21
C THR A 516 9.11 -25.00 23.53
N TYR A 517 8.76 -25.92 24.44
CA TYR A 517 8.10 -25.58 25.69
C TYR A 517 8.96 -24.68 26.60
N GLY A 518 8.38 -23.55 27.02
CA GLY A 518 9.02 -22.60 27.94
C GLY A 518 9.83 -21.49 27.26
N TYR A 519 9.92 -21.48 25.93
CA TYR A 519 10.55 -20.38 25.17
C TYR A 519 9.57 -19.21 24.94
N PRO A 520 10.09 -17.98 24.76
CA PRO A 520 9.26 -16.79 24.62
C PRO A 520 8.45 -16.82 23.32
N GLU A 521 7.13 -16.63 23.40
CA GLU A 521 6.22 -16.65 22.23
C GLU A 521 6.29 -15.39 21.34
N ALA A 522 7.21 -14.46 21.62
CA ALA A 522 7.36 -13.21 20.87
C ALA A 522 8.35 -13.37 19.70
N PRO A 523 8.17 -12.60 18.61
CA PRO A 523 9.11 -12.58 17.51
C PRO A 523 10.55 -12.28 17.97
N THR A 524 11.50 -13.14 17.60
CA THR A 524 12.89 -13.04 18.06
C THR A 524 13.83 -12.97 16.86
N ILE A 525 14.67 -11.92 16.75
CA ILE A 525 15.69 -11.88 15.69
C ILE A 525 16.83 -12.81 16.03
N ILE A 526 17.21 -13.62 15.06
CA ILE A 526 18.31 -14.57 15.18
C ILE A 526 19.63 -13.85 14.95
N ASN A 527 20.59 -14.12 15.83
CA ASN A 527 21.98 -13.74 15.65
C ASN A 527 22.80 -14.94 15.14
N THR A 528 22.80 -16.03 15.91
CA THR A 528 23.59 -17.21 15.56
C THR A 528 22.79 -18.50 15.68
N ILE A 529 23.17 -19.49 14.88
CA ILE A 529 22.77 -20.88 15.05
C ILE A 529 24.03 -21.73 15.09
N ASN A 530 24.14 -22.58 16.11
CA ASN A 530 25.30 -23.44 16.35
C ASN A 530 26.63 -22.66 16.36
N GLY A 531 26.61 -21.41 16.85
CA GLY A 531 27.76 -20.52 16.90
C GLY A 531 28.10 -19.80 15.58
N GLN A 532 27.35 -20.03 14.50
CA GLN A 532 27.52 -19.35 13.23
C GLN A 532 26.53 -18.19 13.09
N THR A 533 27.03 -17.00 12.72
CA THR A 533 26.19 -15.83 12.45
C THR A 533 25.33 -16.05 11.22
N ILE A 534 24.03 -15.75 11.34
CA ILE A 534 23.07 -15.92 10.25
C ILE A 534 22.90 -14.62 9.48
N HIS A 535 22.93 -14.70 8.15
CA HIS A 535 22.86 -13.54 7.24
C HIS A 535 21.57 -13.50 6.42
N ASN A 536 20.95 -14.66 6.17
CA ASN A 536 19.65 -14.82 5.52
C ASN A 536 19.07 -16.20 5.82
N LEU A 537 17.84 -16.46 5.35
CA LEU A 537 17.14 -17.68 5.69
C LEU A 537 17.66 -18.92 4.95
N ALA A 538 18.23 -18.74 3.75
CA ALA A 538 18.91 -19.82 3.04
C ALA A 538 20.14 -20.33 3.80
N HIS A 539 20.98 -19.41 4.29
CA HIS A 539 22.13 -19.74 5.14
C HIS A 539 21.68 -20.37 6.47
N LEU A 540 20.58 -19.87 7.06
CA LEU A 540 19.98 -20.50 8.25
C LEU A 540 19.66 -21.97 7.99
N LYS A 541 18.94 -22.26 6.90
CA LYS A 541 18.56 -23.63 6.52
C LYS A 541 19.78 -24.51 6.32
N GLU A 542 20.79 -24.02 5.59
CA GLU A 542 22.05 -24.74 5.37
C GLU A 542 22.75 -25.10 6.69
N VAL A 543 22.90 -24.14 7.62
CA VAL A 543 23.53 -24.37 8.93
C VAL A 543 22.74 -25.37 9.78
N MET A 544 21.42 -25.40 9.64
CA MET A 544 20.57 -26.36 10.35
C MET A 544 20.63 -27.76 9.73
N GLU A 545 20.68 -27.88 8.41
CA GLU A 545 20.74 -29.17 7.71
C GLU A 545 22.15 -29.78 7.65
N ALA A 546 23.19 -28.97 7.84
CA ALA A 546 24.57 -29.43 7.85
C ALA A 546 24.81 -30.56 8.87
N GLU A 547 25.68 -31.50 8.49
CA GLU A 547 26.14 -32.60 9.35
C GLU A 547 26.74 -32.04 10.64
N ALA A 548 26.30 -32.54 11.79
CA ALA A 548 26.60 -31.90 13.06
C ALA A 548 27.22 -32.83 14.08
N SER A 549 28.05 -32.21 14.91
CA SER A 549 28.67 -32.84 16.07
C SER A 549 27.74 -32.98 17.27
N THR A 550 26.53 -32.40 17.24
CA THR A 550 25.58 -32.34 18.36
C THR A 550 24.17 -32.78 17.95
N ALA A 551 23.44 -33.40 18.90
CA ALA A 551 22.03 -33.78 18.72
C ALA A 551 21.04 -32.60 18.81
N TYR A 552 21.54 -31.38 19.03
CA TYR A 552 20.74 -30.18 19.27
C TYR A 552 21.18 -29.02 18.38
N HIS A 553 20.25 -28.13 18.04
CA HIS A 553 20.52 -26.76 17.60
C HIS A 553 20.59 -25.82 18.80
N THR A 554 21.54 -24.90 18.77
CA THR A 554 21.63 -23.78 19.72
C THR A 554 21.41 -22.48 18.96
N ILE A 555 20.35 -21.74 19.28
CA ILE A 555 19.96 -20.50 18.61
C ILE A 555 20.09 -19.35 19.60
N THR A 556 20.76 -18.27 19.19
CA THR A 556 20.90 -17.06 20.02
C THR A 556 20.22 -15.88 19.36
N SER A 557 19.60 -15.00 20.17
CA SER A 557 19.07 -13.73 19.69
C SER A 557 20.17 -12.69 19.52
N ILE A 558 19.89 -11.61 18.79
CA ILE A 558 20.74 -10.39 18.79
C ILE A 558 20.66 -9.65 20.13
N VAL A 559 19.66 -9.95 20.95
CA VAL A 559 19.51 -9.38 22.30
C VAL A 559 20.54 -10.05 23.21
N GLU A 560 21.57 -9.29 23.60
CA GLU A 560 22.77 -9.80 24.31
C GLU A 560 22.48 -10.55 25.62
N GLN A 561 21.33 -10.31 26.25
CA GLN A 561 20.94 -10.95 27.53
C GLN A 561 19.88 -12.06 27.37
N SER A 562 19.56 -12.48 26.15
CA SER A 562 18.59 -13.57 25.95
C SER A 562 19.20 -14.94 26.25
N SER A 563 18.43 -15.81 26.91
CA SER A 563 18.78 -17.22 27.02
C SER A 563 18.77 -17.88 25.64
N PRO A 564 19.74 -18.76 25.32
CA PRO A 564 19.73 -19.48 24.06
C PRO A 564 18.52 -20.41 23.98
N ILE A 565 17.97 -20.56 22.77
CA ILE A 565 16.95 -21.54 22.44
C ILE A 565 17.68 -22.82 22.01
N ILE A 566 17.46 -23.90 22.76
CA ILE A 566 18.05 -25.21 22.49
C ILE A 566 16.94 -26.18 22.10
N ILE A 567 17.00 -26.69 20.87
CA ILE A 567 16.01 -27.63 20.33
C ILE A 567 16.70 -28.88 19.77
N PRO A 568 16.11 -30.08 19.89
CA PRO A 568 16.66 -31.27 19.26
C PRO A 568 16.60 -31.18 17.74
N ARG A 569 17.49 -31.90 17.07
CA ARG A 569 17.43 -32.14 15.62
C ARG A 569 16.38 -33.20 15.32
N LEU A 570 15.54 -33.00 14.31
CA LEU A 570 14.58 -34.00 13.84
C LEU A 570 15.08 -34.70 12.58
N THR A 571 14.67 -35.95 12.41
CA THR A 571 14.70 -36.61 11.11
C THR A 571 13.60 -36.05 10.21
N ALA A 572 13.75 -36.20 8.89
CA ALA A 572 12.74 -35.76 7.93
C ALA A 572 11.35 -36.39 8.18
N LEU A 573 11.31 -37.64 8.67
CA LEU A 573 10.07 -38.33 9.02
C LEU A 573 9.38 -37.68 10.22
N GLU A 574 10.11 -37.45 11.31
CA GLU A 574 9.58 -36.82 12.53
C GLU A 574 9.08 -35.39 12.25
N LEU A 575 9.82 -34.62 11.44
CA LEU A 575 9.40 -33.29 11.01
C LEU A 575 8.08 -33.36 10.22
N SER A 576 7.98 -34.28 9.25
CA SER A 576 6.77 -34.47 8.43
C SER A 576 5.55 -34.87 9.26
N GLU A 577 5.71 -35.78 10.22
CA GLU A 577 4.62 -36.19 11.12
C GLU A 577 4.13 -35.02 11.98
N LYS A 578 5.06 -34.21 12.51
CA LYS A 578 4.72 -33.01 13.27
C LYS A 578 4.01 -31.96 12.41
N LEU A 579 4.53 -31.63 11.24
CA LEU A 579 3.89 -30.64 10.34
C LEU A 579 2.45 -31.04 10.02
N THR A 580 2.24 -32.31 9.68
CA THR A 580 0.91 -32.87 9.41
C THR A 580 -0.02 -32.74 10.62
N ARG A 581 0.46 -33.08 11.82
CA ARG A 581 -0.29 -32.97 13.08
C ARG A 581 -0.79 -31.54 13.35
N PHE A 582 -0.02 -30.53 12.95
CA PHE A 582 -0.34 -29.11 13.16
C PHE A 582 -0.93 -28.39 11.92
N GLY A 583 -1.23 -29.13 10.86
CA GLY A 583 -1.91 -28.64 9.66
C GLY A 583 -1.02 -27.79 8.74
N TYR A 584 0.30 -27.99 8.78
CA TYR A 584 1.22 -27.41 7.81
C TYR A 584 1.36 -28.34 6.60
N THR A 585 1.27 -27.80 5.40
CA THR A 585 1.43 -28.53 4.13
C THR A 585 2.82 -28.37 3.53
N LYS A 586 3.63 -27.45 4.06
CA LYS A 586 5.01 -27.21 3.64
C LYS A 586 5.93 -26.95 4.85
N SER A 587 7.14 -27.50 4.81
CA SER A 587 8.22 -27.18 5.77
C SER A 587 9.03 -25.94 5.38
N CYS A 588 9.00 -25.54 4.11
CA CYS A 588 9.69 -24.36 3.62
C CYS A 588 8.99 -23.75 2.40
N SER A 589 9.31 -22.50 2.13
CA SER A 589 8.92 -21.78 0.92
C SER A 589 9.62 -22.36 -0.32
N ASP A 590 9.03 -22.14 -1.50
CA ASP A 590 9.48 -22.76 -2.76
C ASP A 590 10.91 -22.32 -3.16
N ASP A 591 11.34 -21.12 -2.78
CA ASP A 591 12.67 -20.55 -3.01
C ASP A 591 13.79 -21.20 -2.19
N LEU A 592 13.45 -21.88 -1.09
CA LEU A 592 14.40 -22.56 -0.21
C LEU A 592 14.45 -24.07 -0.44
N ARG A 593 13.67 -24.59 -1.40
CA ARG A 593 13.68 -26.00 -1.75
C ARG A 593 14.99 -26.34 -2.45
N SER A 594 15.75 -27.28 -1.87
CA SER A 594 16.79 -27.99 -2.62
C SER A 594 16.14 -28.78 -3.75
N THR A 595 16.85 -28.98 -4.86
CA THR A 595 16.37 -29.76 -6.02
C THR A 595 16.04 -31.23 -5.66
N GLU A 596 16.41 -31.66 -4.46
CA GLU A 596 15.99 -32.92 -3.86
C GLU A 596 15.08 -32.64 -2.64
N VAL A 597 13.90 -33.29 -2.66
CA VAL A 597 13.13 -33.87 -1.52
C VAL A 597 11.73 -33.30 -1.19
N ILE A 598 10.76 -34.24 -1.26
CA ILE A 598 9.44 -34.46 -0.61
C ILE A 598 8.34 -33.38 -0.73
N ASP A 599 7.43 -33.61 -1.69
CA ASP A 599 6.03 -33.20 -1.55
C ASP A 599 5.34 -34.14 -0.54
N ILE A 600 4.71 -33.58 0.49
CA ILE A 600 3.94 -34.33 1.52
C ILE A 600 2.80 -35.16 0.88
N ALA A 601 2.33 -34.78 -0.31
CA ALA A 601 1.34 -35.54 -1.06
C ALA A 601 1.87 -36.85 -1.67
N ALA A 602 3.19 -36.98 -1.89
CA ALA A 602 3.77 -38.16 -2.53
C ALA A 602 4.01 -39.32 -1.55
N SER A 603 4.28 -39.05 -0.28
CA SER A 603 4.60 -40.09 0.72
C SER A 603 3.37 -40.85 1.24
N ALA A 604 2.17 -40.29 1.12
CA ALA A 604 0.92 -40.96 1.50
C ALA A 604 0.41 -41.97 0.46
N SER A 605 0.99 -41.98 -0.75
CA SER A 605 0.51 -42.80 -1.88
C SER A 605 1.35 -44.07 -2.13
N SER A 606 2.49 -44.25 -1.46
CA SER A 606 3.44 -45.33 -1.74
C SER A 606 3.43 -46.49 -0.74
N SER A 607 2.46 -46.55 0.17
CA SER A 607 2.35 -47.61 1.19
C SER A 607 1.03 -48.39 1.08
N LEU A 608 0.69 -48.85 -0.13
CA LEU A 608 -0.34 -49.89 -0.37
C LEU A 608 -0.15 -50.53 -1.75
N VAL A 609 0.97 -51.23 -1.93
CA VAL A 609 1.10 -52.27 -2.97
C VAL A 609 1.50 -53.54 -2.24
N VAL A 610 0.52 -54.43 -2.07
CA VAL A 610 0.75 -55.80 -1.59
C VAL A 610 1.07 -56.63 -2.82
N ASP A 611 2.31 -57.09 -2.91
CA ASP A 611 2.76 -58.12 -3.86
C ASP A 611 2.17 -59.48 -3.44
N GLU A 612 1.26 -60.03 -4.23
CA GLU A 612 0.91 -61.45 -4.20
C GLU A 612 1.02 -62.06 -5.60
N HIS A 613 2.23 -62.54 -5.92
CA HIS A 613 2.43 -63.57 -6.94
C HIS A 613 3.21 -64.72 -6.34
N THR A 614 2.53 -65.63 -5.63
CA THR A 614 2.91 -67.05 -5.62
C THR A 614 1.73 -67.93 -5.19
N LEU A 615 1.61 -69.06 -5.90
CA LEU A 615 0.79 -70.27 -5.62
C LEU A 615 -0.64 -70.33 -6.17
N ALA A 616 -0.68 -70.80 -7.42
CA ALA A 616 -1.74 -71.68 -7.91
C ALA A 616 -1.81 -72.97 -7.08
N THR A 617 -3.02 -73.40 -6.69
CA THR A 617 -3.65 -74.70 -7.07
C THR A 617 -4.84 -75.08 -6.18
N SER A 618 -5.91 -75.53 -6.84
CA SER A 618 -6.89 -76.54 -6.42
C SER A 618 -8.00 -76.22 -5.37
N ASN A 619 -9.22 -76.30 -5.91
CA ASN A 619 -10.38 -77.06 -5.41
C ASN A 619 -11.13 -76.70 -4.11
N SER A 620 -12.39 -76.30 -4.37
CA SER A 620 -13.62 -76.92 -3.83
C SER A 620 -14.18 -76.47 -2.47
N ARG A 621 -15.39 -75.90 -2.56
CA ARG A 621 -16.63 -76.26 -1.84
C ARG A 621 -16.66 -76.26 -0.29
N VAL A 622 -17.71 -75.59 0.21
CA VAL A 622 -18.59 -75.92 1.36
C VAL A 622 -18.61 -74.91 2.52
N SER A 623 -19.85 -74.72 2.95
CA SER A 623 -20.47 -73.91 3.99
C SER A 623 -20.08 -74.18 5.45
N ALA A 624 -20.49 -73.22 6.29
CA ALA A 624 -21.10 -73.37 7.63
C ALA A 624 -20.22 -73.23 8.89
N GLN A 625 -20.54 -72.17 9.64
CA GLN A 625 -20.96 -72.15 11.07
C GLN A 625 -20.04 -72.60 12.22
N VAL A 626 -20.08 -71.77 13.27
CA VAL A 626 -19.90 -72.03 14.73
C VAL A 626 -18.49 -72.09 15.32
N GLY A 627 -18.29 -71.33 16.40
CA GLY A 627 -17.44 -71.74 17.52
C GLY A 627 -16.70 -70.63 18.27
N ALA A 628 -17.35 -69.99 19.25
CA ALA A 628 -16.64 -69.33 20.37
C ALA A 628 -16.26 -70.37 21.43
N PRO A 629 -15.18 -70.15 22.20
CA PRO A 629 -15.31 -70.05 23.67
C PRO A 629 -14.31 -69.02 24.28
N VAL A 630 -14.33 -68.53 25.54
CA VAL A 630 -15.25 -68.43 26.69
C VAL A 630 -14.40 -67.78 27.82
N LEU A 631 -14.95 -66.73 28.47
CA LEU A 631 -14.86 -66.27 29.89
C LEU A 631 -13.48 -66.12 30.62
N TYR A 632 -13.25 -65.31 31.68
CA TYR A 632 -14.02 -64.74 32.83
C TYR A 632 -13.30 -63.43 33.29
N LEU A 633 -13.90 -62.24 33.50
CA LEU A 633 -14.81 -61.72 34.56
C LEU A 633 -14.21 -61.54 35.98
N SER A 634 -14.23 -60.30 36.51
CA SER A 634 -14.85 -59.90 37.80
C SER A 634 -14.78 -58.37 38.01
N ASN A 635 -15.88 -57.64 37.78
CA ASN A 635 -16.88 -57.10 38.74
C ASN A 635 -16.38 -55.92 39.60
N ALA A 636 -16.75 -54.65 39.34
CA ALA A 636 -18.05 -53.97 39.36
C ALA A 636 -18.57 -53.59 40.77
N ARG A 637 -18.86 -52.29 40.97
CA ARG A 637 -20.10 -51.81 41.61
C ARG A 637 -20.35 -50.30 41.36
N GLN A 638 -21.48 -50.03 40.72
CA GLN A 638 -22.17 -48.73 40.67
C GLN A 638 -22.74 -48.37 42.05
N LEU A 639 -23.01 -47.08 42.26
CA LEU A 639 -24.32 -46.59 42.73
C LEU A 639 -24.46 -45.07 42.47
N ARG A 640 -25.57 -44.67 41.86
CA ARG A 640 -26.11 -43.30 41.80
C ARG A 640 -26.88 -43.00 43.10
N THR A 641 -26.92 -41.73 43.52
CA THR A 641 -28.15 -40.99 43.94
C THR A 641 -27.84 -39.51 44.31
N GLU A 642 -28.46 -38.58 43.58
CA GLU A 642 -29.19 -37.33 43.99
C GLU A 642 -28.56 -36.23 44.90
N PRO A 643 -29.10 -34.96 44.89
CA PRO A 643 -28.32 -33.71 45.00
C PRO A 643 -28.59 -32.77 46.21
N LEU A 644 -27.73 -31.73 46.33
CA LEU A 644 -27.84 -30.41 47.03
C LEU A 644 -27.81 -30.41 48.58
N PRO A 645 -27.40 -29.31 49.31
CA PRO A 645 -27.57 -27.88 48.96
C PRO A 645 -26.41 -26.88 49.32
N ARG A 646 -26.64 -25.62 48.96
CA ARG A 646 -25.94 -24.38 49.41
C ARG A 646 -26.09 -24.18 50.92
N ASP A 647 -25.05 -23.71 51.62
CA ASP A 647 -25.12 -22.48 52.44
C ASP A 647 -23.74 -21.96 52.92
N ASN A 648 -23.73 -20.67 53.26
CA ASN A 648 -22.63 -19.76 53.59
C ASN A 648 -21.83 -20.06 54.88
N SER A 649 -20.55 -19.63 54.92
CA SER A 649 -19.97 -18.86 56.05
C SER A 649 -18.56 -18.29 55.76
N TYR A 650 -18.44 -16.96 55.97
CA TYR A 650 -17.32 -16.13 56.48
C TYR A 650 -16.13 -16.88 57.15
N ASP A 651 -14.85 -16.44 57.25
CA ASP A 651 -14.17 -15.14 57.10
C ASP A 651 -12.62 -15.28 57.09
N HIS A 652 -11.94 -14.23 56.60
CA HIS A 652 -10.64 -13.63 56.94
C HIS A 652 -9.21 -14.26 56.81
N SER A 653 -8.35 -13.39 56.21
CA SER A 653 -6.89 -13.14 56.39
C SER A 653 -5.92 -13.99 55.54
N ALA A 654 -4.87 -13.46 54.90
CA ALA A 654 -4.20 -12.17 55.00
C ALA A 654 -3.57 -11.77 53.63
N ALA A 655 -3.69 -10.49 53.29
CA ALA A 655 -2.98 -9.83 52.21
C ALA A 655 -1.68 -9.22 52.75
N ALA A 656 -0.58 -9.38 52.02
CA ALA A 656 0.62 -8.56 52.15
C ALA A 656 0.79 -7.75 50.86
N THR A 657 0.54 -6.46 51.00
CA THR A 657 0.80 -5.36 50.08
C THR A 657 2.31 -5.16 49.89
N ASN A 658 2.74 -4.83 48.67
CA ASN A 658 3.80 -3.85 48.49
C ASN A 658 3.57 -3.03 47.22
N THR A 659 3.38 -1.74 47.47
CA THR A 659 3.18 -0.63 46.55
C THR A 659 4.52 -0.12 46.02
N TYR A 660 4.59 0.21 44.73
CA TYR A 660 5.58 1.16 44.22
C TYR A 660 4.89 2.33 43.52
N LYS A 661 5.33 3.52 43.93
CA LYS A 661 4.80 4.86 43.65
C LYS A 661 4.98 5.25 42.18
N ALA A 662 3.90 5.79 41.60
CA ALA A 662 3.96 6.61 40.40
C ALA A 662 4.57 7.99 40.75
N GLY A 663 5.68 8.32 40.11
CA GLY A 663 6.26 9.66 40.08
C GLY A 663 5.80 10.40 38.83
N SER A 664 5.09 11.50 39.04
CA SER A 664 4.72 12.48 38.02
C SER A 664 5.96 13.19 37.46
N LEU A 665 6.13 13.21 36.13
CA LEU A 665 6.83 14.31 35.46
C LEU A 665 5.82 15.06 34.58
N ARG A 666 5.74 16.37 34.82
CA ARG A 666 5.04 17.35 33.98
C ARG A 666 5.93 17.71 32.80
N LEU A 667 5.28 17.80 31.63
CA LEU A 667 5.57 18.52 30.37
C LEU A 667 7.04 18.81 30.03
#